data_AF-A0A1B1KEQ4-F1
#
_entry.id   AF-A0A1B1KEQ4-F1
#
_cell.length_a   1.000
_cell.length_b   1.000
_cell.length_c   1.000
_cell.angle_alpha   90.00
_cell.angle_beta   90.00
_cell.angle_gamma   90.00
#
_symmetry.space_group_name_H-M   'P 1'
#
loop_
_entity.id
_entity.type
_entity.pdbx_description
1 polymer ?
#
loop_
_entity_poly.entity_id
_entity_poly.type
_entity_poly.pdbx_seq_one_letter_code
_entity_poly.pdbx_strand_id
1 'polypeptide(L)'
;MNPVPTTTPDALSFDGAAFNPVPITPTITPTTITAAVPSAPARALRASAVTPLAEVRAGLVIAHRAALAAQTAVQRRLLRDARTTTTEVILTTTEVLPPAAAGRPVLAVTAAPEGAFKPLARTGVDRLDAAALDLLTRGQIPAVFGPAYQQLGANPDIRLAGDSPLILHSVSEIGLRDGALGLGRLRARYTGNPAAAAVQAGQVFALYAGLHLCFADAHLDSAAFATAATDASTESELELIVTDIDLVPRPHLTAEVLCGGSRVPVSVTVTENAGTVIGPGAGGALDTWTGRVTASGEKALLSEFHMAHLARGDQGIALGPEFAHYTGIRATRVPTGGLLLVDRITDFGGTRGTLDQQLTYRSEYDSPADSWYYADTANESMPHFVYMETSLQAALLMGYYLGPTLTEPHTTQSLRNLGGTATVLRRVDLRDKTITQTSRLLSTTLLPGSSLQSFDYTLSVDGEPFYQGETMFGYFSDEALGNQTGLDAGRHRPTWLADHPGQGSTRRIDLDARRRNPDDRLCNRNTLALLDWIDVVDGGGAFGNGYLHTLRRIDPQDWFFSRHFHLDPVIPGSLGVESVIQALQEWAADTGLTDHLADPVFSIPANIAFTWKYRGQFLPSDGTCELEVHIKTVTHSATGVVVTADASLWKPGLRIYELEDIAIELTERKASA
;
A
#
# COMPACT_ATOMS: atom_id res chain seq x y z
N MET A 1 -31.37 -0.51 59.13
CA MET A 1 -32.06 -0.74 57.85
C MET A 1 -32.38 0.62 57.26
N ASN A 2 -31.58 1.05 56.28
CA ASN A 2 -31.76 2.24 55.45
C ASN A 2 -31.52 1.82 53.99
N PRO A 3 -32.17 2.47 53.02
CA PRO A 3 -32.34 1.95 51.67
C PRO A 3 -31.08 2.12 50.81
N VAL A 4 -30.87 1.16 49.92
CA VAL A 4 -29.82 1.15 48.89
C VAL A 4 -30.27 2.03 47.72
N PRO A 5 -29.44 2.97 47.22
CA PRO A 5 -29.69 3.62 45.94
C PRO A 5 -29.09 2.81 44.80
N THR A 6 -29.92 2.57 43.78
CA THR A 6 -29.58 2.03 42.46
C THR A 6 -28.66 2.98 41.70
N THR A 7 -27.49 2.50 41.29
CA THR A 7 -26.65 3.12 40.26
C THR A 7 -26.63 2.21 39.04
N THR A 8 -26.99 2.78 37.89
CA THR A 8 -26.85 2.22 36.56
C THR A 8 -25.36 2.13 36.20
N PRO A 9 -24.84 1.04 35.60
CA PRO A 9 -23.47 1.01 35.11
C PRO A 9 -23.37 1.77 33.78
N ASP A 10 -22.45 2.74 33.70
CA ASP A 10 -21.95 3.30 32.45
C ASP A 10 -21.29 2.19 31.63
N ALA A 11 -21.86 1.90 30.46
CA ALA A 11 -21.41 0.86 29.56
C ALA A 11 -20.24 1.34 28.69
N LEU A 12 -19.05 1.51 29.26
CA LEU A 12 -17.76 1.59 28.52
C LEU A 12 -16.55 1.11 29.35
N SER A 13 -16.74 0.28 30.38
CA SER A 13 -15.63 -0.48 30.98
C SER A 13 -15.27 -1.67 30.08
N PHE A 14 -14.23 -1.51 29.28
CA PHE A 14 -13.57 -2.61 28.56
C PHE A 14 -12.84 -3.49 29.58
N ASP A 15 -13.54 -4.48 30.13
CA ASP A 15 -13.01 -5.38 31.14
C ASP A 15 -11.95 -6.32 30.53
N GLY A 16 -10.74 -6.23 31.05
CA GLY A 16 -9.58 -7.04 30.68
C GLY A 16 -9.68 -8.50 31.11
N ALA A 17 -10.57 -9.28 30.49
CA ALA A 17 -10.57 -10.74 30.60
C ALA A 17 -9.72 -11.37 29.48
N ALA A 18 -8.89 -12.34 29.85
CA ALA A 18 -8.09 -13.13 28.92
C ALA A 18 -8.98 -13.90 27.92
N PHE A 19 -8.52 -14.00 26.67
CA PHE A 19 -9.12 -14.82 25.62
C PHE A 19 -9.02 -16.30 26.00
N ASN A 20 -10.15 -16.97 26.17
CA ASN A 20 -10.22 -18.41 26.41
C ASN A 20 -11.27 -19.01 25.46
N PRO A 21 -10.89 -19.75 24.40
CA PRO A 21 -11.84 -20.24 23.42
C PRO A 21 -12.51 -21.51 23.97
N VAL A 22 -13.77 -21.41 24.41
CA VAL A 22 -14.62 -22.57 24.66
C VAL A 22 -15.88 -22.45 23.79
N PRO A 23 -16.25 -23.51 23.05
CA PRO A 23 -17.34 -23.45 22.08
C PRO A 23 -18.70 -23.35 22.78
N ILE A 24 -19.44 -22.29 22.50
CA ILE A 24 -20.85 -22.17 22.89
C ILE A 24 -21.68 -22.44 21.64
N THR A 25 -22.40 -23.56 21.64
CA THR A 25 -23.47 -23.84 20.66
C THR A 25 -24.65 -22.91 20.94
N PRO A 26 -25.02 -21.99 20.03
CA PRO A 26 -26.18 -21.15 20.25
C PRO A 26 -27.40 -21.79 19.61
N THR A 27 -28.39 -22.13 20.43
CA THR A 27 -29.76 -22.40 19.95
C THR A 27 -30.40 -21.04 19.66
N ILE A 28 -30.47 -20.65 18.39
CA ILE A 28 -31.20 -19.43 17.97
C ILE A 28 -32.28 -19.82 16.97
N THR A 29 -33.52 -19.45 17.33
CA THR A 29 -34.70 -19.60 16.49
C THR A 29 -34.64 -18.59 15.33
N PRO A 30 -34.77 -19.01 14.07
CA PRO A 30 -34.67 -18.10 12.93
C PRO A 30 -35.87 -17.15 12.89
N THR A 31 -35.61 -15.85 12.82
CA THR A 31 -36.64 -14.85 12.50
C THR A 31 -36.41 -14.37 11.07
N THR A 32 -37.22 -14.86 10.13
CA THR A 32 -37.24 -14.41 8.75
C THR A 32 -37.96 -13.06 8.68
N ILE A 33 -37.27 -11.99 8.29
CA ILE A 33 -37.93 -10.72 7.95
C ILE A 33 -38.18 -10.71 6.45
N THR A 34 -39.41 -10.96 6.05
CA THR A 34 -39.88 -10.80 4.66
C THR A 34 -40.28 -9.34 4.45
N ALA A 35 -39.55 -8.60 3.61
CA ALA A 35 -39.97 -7.27 3.20
C ALA A 35 -41.15 -7.37 2.22
N ALA A 36 -42.35 -7.00 2.68
CA ALA A 36 -43.52 -6.84 1.81
C ALA A 36 -43.46 -5.48 1.10
N VAL A 37 -43.52 -5.50 -0.23
CA VAL A 37 -43.65 -4.31 -1.09
C VAL A 37 -45.13 -3.88 -1.11
N PRO A 38 -45.51 -2.66 -0.70
CA PRO A 38 -46.85 -2.16 -0.93
C PRO A 38 -46.95 -1.52 -2.32
N SER A 39 -47.90 -2.00 -3.13
CA SER A 39 -48.32 -1.36 -4.37
C SER A 39 -49.45 -0.36 -4.11
N ALA A 40 -49.26 0.91 -4.51
CA ALA A 40 -50.30 1.93 -4.59
C ALA A 40 -50.02 2.86 -5.80
N PRO A 41 -51.05 3.44 -6.43
CA PRO A 41 -50.99 3.85 -7.83
C PRO A 41 -50.28 5.18 -8.07
N ALA A 42 -49.73 5.29 -9.28
CA ALA A 42 -48.97 6.41 -9.80
C ALA A 42 -49.66 7.76 -9.60
N ARG A 43 -49.00 8.63 -8.83
CA ARG A 43 -49.29 10.07 -8.80
C ARG A 43 -48.12 10.78 -9.47
N ALA A 44 -48.41 11.46 -10.58
CA ALA A 44 -47.43 12.16 -11.39
C ALA A 44 -46.53 13.07 -10.54
N LEU A 45 -45.25 12.72 -10.46
CA LEU A 45 -44.21 13.58 -9.90
C LEU A 45 -43.97 14.74 -10.87
N ARG A 46 -44.33 15.94 -10.43
CA ARG A 46 -43.84 17.17 -11.06
C ARG A 46 -42.32 17.19 -10.94
N ALA A 47 -41.65 17.52 -12.04
CA ALA A 47 -40.21 17.77 -12.08
C ALA A 47 -39.82 18.75 -10.97
N SER A 48 -39.05 18.28 -9.99
CA SER A 48 -38.45 19.14 -8.97
C SER A 48 -37.39 19.99 -9.65
N ALA A 49 -37.56 21.30 -9.61
CA ALA A 49 -36.60 22.25 -10.13
C ALA A 49 -35.24 22.01 -9.43
N VAL A 50 -34.20 21.81 -10.22
CA VAL A 50 -32.81 21.90 -9.77
C VAL A 50 -32.65 23.28 -9.13
N THR A 51 -32.23 23.33 -7.87
CA THR A 51 -32.04 24.60 -7.18
C THR A 51 -30.75 25.25 -7.70
N PRO A 52 -30.75 26.53 -8.08
CA PRO A 52 -29.55 27.24 -8.55
C PRO A 52 -28.35 27.14 -7.57
N LEU A 53 -28.63 26.94 -6.28
CA LEU A 53 -27.62 26.74 -5.25
C LEU A 53 -26.83 25.42 -5.41
N ALA A 54 -27.45 24.35 -5.91
CA ALA A 54 -26.79 23.07 -6.12
C ALA A 54 -25.82 23.12 -7.31
N GLU A 55 -26.22 23.79 -8.40
CA GLU A 55 -25.35 24.03 -9.56
C GLU A 55 -24.17 24.93 -9.21
N VAL A 56 -24.39 25.97 -8.40
CA VAL A 56 -23.30 26.84 -7.90
C VAL A 56 -22.33 26.06 -7.01
N ARG A 57 -22.82 25.17 -6.13
CA ARG A 57 -21.95 24.31 -5.31
C ARG A 57 -21.14 23.34 -6.16
N ALA A 58 -21.76 22.67 -7.13
CA ALA A 58 -21.06 21.77 -8.05
C ALA A 58 -19.99 22.53 -8.87
N GLY A 59 -20.34 23.71 -9.39
CA GLY A 59 -19.40 24.60 -10.10
C GLY A 59 -18.24 25.04 -9.22
N LEU A 60 -18.48 25.37 -7.94
CA LEU A 60 -17.44 25.75 -6.98
C LEU A 60 -16.49 24.58 -6.68
N VAL A 61 -17.02 23.36 -6.51
CA VAL A 61 -16.20 22.15 -6.28
C VAL A 61 -15.33 21.84 -7.51
N ILE A 62 -15.89 21.94 -8.72
CA ILE A 62 -15.15 21.75 -9.97
C ILE A 62 -14.06 22.81 -10.12
N ALA A 63 -14.38 24.08 -9.87
CA ALA A 63 -13.41 25.18 -9.91
C ALA A 63 -12.30 25.00 -8.86
N HIS A 64 -12.64 24.54 -7.65
CA HIS A 64 -11.67 24.30 -6.59
C HIS A 64 -10.74 23.11 -6.91
N ARG A 65 -11.28 22.01 -7.47
CA ARG A 65 -10.47 20.89 -7.97
C ARG A 65 -9.54 21.32 -9.10
N ALA A 66 -10.04 22.12 -10.05
CA ALA A 66 -9.23 22.67 -11.13
C ALA A 66 -8.12 23.60 -10.60
N ALA A 67 -8.41 24.42 -9.59
CA ALA A 67 -7.44 25.30 -8.95
C ALA A 67 -6.34 24.52 -8.21
N LEU A 68 -6.69 23.45 -7.48
CA LEU A 68 -5.72 22.57 -6.82
C LEU A 68 -4.84 21.83 -7.82
N ALA A 69 -5.41 21.33 -8.93
CA ALA A 69 -4.66 20.70 -10.00
C ALA A 69 -3.68 21.70 -10.66
N ALA A 70 -4.13 22.93 -10.95
CA ALA A 70 -3.29 23.99 -11.48
C ALA A 70 -2.17 24.39 -10.49
N GLN A 71 -2.48 24.52 -9.20
CA GLN A 71 -1.49 24.83 -8.16
C GLN A 71 -0.43 23.73 -8.05
N THR A 72 -0.84 22.47 -8.09
CA THR A 72 0.07 21.32 -8.08
C THR A 72 0.96 21.31 -9.32
N ALA A 73 0.40 21.60 -10.51
CA ALA A 73 1.17 21.73 -11.74
C ALA A 73 2.20 22.87 -11.69
N VAL A 74 1.83 24.03 -11.13
CA VAL A 74 2.75 25.17 -10.92
C VAL A 74 3.84 24.81 -9.91
N GLN A 75 3.52 24.17 -8.80
CA GLN A 75 4.51 23.72 -7.81
C GLN A 75 5.50 22.72 -8.42
N ARG A 76 5.01 21.74 -9.19
CA ARG A 76 5.88 20.79 -9.93
C ARG A 76 6.75 21.50 -10.96
N ARG A 77 6.24 22.53 -11.64
CA ARG A 77 7.04 23.35 -12.57
C ARG A 77 8.14 24.13 -11.87
N LEU A 78 7.83 24.81 -10.76
CA LEU A 78 8.80 25.54 -9.95
C LEU A 78 9.91 24.62 -9.42
N LEU A 79 9.55 23.40 -9.01
CA LEU A 79 10.51 22.39 -8.56
C LEU A 79 11.44 21.91 -9.69
N ARG A 80 10.93 21.83 -10.93
CA ARG A 80 11.74 21.54 -12.13
C ARG A 80 12.71 22.67 -12.45
N ASP A 81 12.24 23.91 -12.45
CA ASP A 81 13.05 25.09 -12.78
C ASP A 81 14.17 25.32 -11.73
N ALA A 82 13.88 25.04 -10.45
CA ALA A 82 14.87 25.09 -9.38
C ALA A 82 15.97 24.02 -9.51
N ARG A 83 15.65 22.85 -10.09
CA ARG A 83 16.62 21.75 -10.28
C ARG A 83 17.48 21.90 -11.53
N THR A 84 16.96 22.51 -12.60
CA THR A 84 17.76 22.81 -13.80
C THR A 84 18.89 23.81 -13.53
N THR A 85 18.74 24.66 -12.50
CA THR A 85 19.78 25.64 -12.11
C THR A 85 20.98 24.98 -11.41
N THR A 86 20.80 23.77 -10.85
CA THR A 86 21.86 23.04 -10.13
C THR A 86 22.68 22.12 -11.04
N THR A 87 22.19 21.80 -12.24
CA THR A 87 22.82 20.80 -13.14
C THR A 87 23.93 21.38 -14.03
N GLU A 88 24.12 22.71 -14.09
CA GLU A 88 25.23 23.31 -14.86
C GLU A 88 26.59 23.28 -14.16
N VAL A 89 26.67 22.80 -12.91
CA VAL A 89 27.93 22.72 -12.15
C VAL A 89 28.09 21.31 -11.57
N ILE A 90 28.36 20.31 -12.41
CA ILE A 90 29.19 19.10 -12.12
C ILE A 90 29.31 18.35 -13.46
N LEU A 91 30.28 18.76 -14.28
CA LEU A 91 30.82 17.95 -15.37
C LEU A 91 32.31 18.28 -15.43
N THR A 92 33.14 17.50 -14.73
CA THR A 92 34.54 17.18 -15.08
C THR A 92 35.17 16.44 -13.90
N THR A 93 35.34 15.12 -14.06
CA THR A 93 36.61 14.38 -13.81
C THR A 93 36.31 12.90 -13.97
N THR A 94 36.75 12.33 -15.09
CA THR A 94 36.79 10.89 -15.34
C THR A 94 38.21 10.41 -15.03
N GLU A 95 38.40 9.62 -13.98
CA GLU A 95 39.60 8.79 -13.80
C GLU A 95 39.26 7.33 -14.04
N VAL A 96 40.06 6.70 -14.89
CA VAL A 96 39.96 5.31 -15.33
C VAL A 96 40.81 4.45 -14.41
N LEU A 97 40.21 3.45 -13.75
CA LEU A 97 40.93 2.36 -13.07
C LEU A 97 40.73 1.02 -13.81
N PRO A 98 41.74 0.12 -13.81
CA PRO A 98 41.74 -1.11 -14.62
C PRO A 98 40.98 -2.26 -13.95
N PRO A 99 40.62 -3.33 -14.69
CA PRO A 99 39.59 -4.27 -14.29
C PRO A 99 40.11 -5.34 -13.33
N ALA A 100 39.42 -5.56 -12.22
CA ALA A 100 39.54 -6.75 -11.40
C ALA A 100 38.51 -7.81 -11.84
N ALA A 101 38.91 -9.07 -11.74
CA ALA A 101 38.32 -10.21 -12.43
C ALA A 101 36.91 -10.62 -11.95
N ALA A 102 36.03 -10.79 -12.94
CA ALA A 102 34.88 -11.68 -13.07
C ALA A 102 34.30 -12.36 -11.80
N GLY A 103 33.32 -11.68 -11.18
CA GLY A 103 32.04 -12.30 -10.86
C GLY A 103 30.98 -11.68 -11.78
N ARG A 104 30.04 -12.45 -12.33
CA ARG A 104 28.89 -11.89 -13.06
C ARG A 104 28.18 -10.92 -12.10
N PRO A 105 28.06 -9.61 -12.40
CA PRO A 105 27.23 -8.75 -11.60
C PRO A 105 25.79 -9.25 -11.78
N VAL A 106 25.15 -9.64 -10.69
CA VAL A 106 23.69 -9.58 -10.62
C VAL A 106 23.35 -8.14 -11.02
N LEU A 107 22.65 -7.95 -12.14
CA LEU A 107 22.21 -6.63 -12.58
C LEU A 107 21.57 -5.96 -11.36
N ALA A 108 22.17 -4.87 -10.88
CA ALA A 108 21.64 -4.15 -9.73
C ALA A 108 20.24 -3.68 -10.12
N VAL A 109 19.21 -4.30 -9.53
CA VAL A 109 17.83 -3.86 -9.72
C VAL A 109 17.72 -2.49 -9.07
N THR A 110 17.53 -1.45 -9.88
CA THR A 110 17.30 -0.10 -9.36
C THR A 110 15.99 -0.11 -8.59
N ALA A 111 16.06 0.05 -7.27
CA ALA A 111 14.88 0.10 -6.43
C ALA A 111 13.99 1.29 -6.84
N ALA A 112 12.69 1.03 -6.92
CA ALA A 112 11.68 2.02 -7.11
C ALA A 112 11.60 2.91 -5.87
N PRO A 113 11.47 4.24 -6.02
CA PRO A 113 11.07 5.11 -4.92
C PRO A 113 9.72 4.70 -4.32
N GLU A 114 9.46 4.99 -3.05
CA GLU A 114 8.20 4.65 -2.35
C GLU A 114 6.95 5.05 -3.13
N GLY A 115 6.93 6.27 -3.68
CA GLY A 115 5.79 6.81 -4.42
C GLY A 115 5.75 6.46 -5.91
N ALA A 116 6.63 5.58 -6.39
CA ALA A 116 6.68 5.22 -7.81
C ALA A 116 5.42 4.44 -8.22
N PHE A 117 4.94 4.69 -9.43
CA PHE A 117 3.85 3.92 -10.00
C PHE A 117 4.27 2.46 -10.16
N LYS A 118 3.48 1.55 -9.58
CA LYS A 118 3.60 0.11 -9.73
C LYS A 118 2.86 -0.29 -11.02
N PRO A 119 3.56 -0.73 -12.09
CA PRO A 119 2.91 -1.21 -13.30
C PRO A 119 1.96 -2.36 -13.00
N LEU A 120 0.82 -2.39 -13.69
CA LEU A 120 -0.22 -3.40 -13.46
C LEU A 120 0.18 -4.78 -14.01
N ALA A 121 1.06 -4.79 -15.00
CA ALA A 121 1.72 -5.99 -15.48
C ALA A 121 3.18 -5.67 -15.76
N ARG A 122 4.02 -6.71 -15.79
CA ARG A 122 5.45 -6.58 -16.02
C ARG A 122 5.89 -7.52 -17.13
N THR A 123 6.92 -7.09 -17.84
CA THR A 123 7.54 -7.84 -18.92
C THR A 123 9.02 -7.52 -18.99
N GLY A 124 9.81 -8.50 -19.44
CA GLY A 124 11.23 -8.29 -19.75
C GLY A 124 11.46 -7.61 -21.10
N VAL A 125 10.40 -7.35 -21.88
CA VAL A 125 10.49 -6.66 -23.18
C VAL A 125 10.70 -5.17 -22.97
N ASP A 126 11.89 -4.67 -23.27
CA ASP A 126 12.29 -3.27 -23.14
C ASP A 126 12.57 -2.60 -24.50
N ARG A 127 12.36 -3.34 -25.60
CA ARG A 127 12.58 -2.91 -26.99
C ARG A 127 11.51 -3.50 -27.89
N LEU A 128 11.05 -2.74 -28.89
CA LEU A 128 10.05 -3.18 -29.86
C LEU A 128 10.55 -2.95 -31.29
N ASP A 129 10.51 -3.98 -32.13
CA ASP A 129 10.75 -3.85 -33.55
C ASP A 129 9.43 -3.57 -34.31
N ALA A 130 9.52 -3.43 -35.64
CA ALA A 130 8.36 -3.17 -36.48
C ALA A 130 7.28 -4.27 -36.39
N ALA A 131 7.68 -5.54 -36.20
CA ALA A 131 6.74 -6.64 -36.09
C ALA A 131 5.96 -6.59 -34.77
N ALA A 132 6.64 -6.27 -33.67
CA ALA A 132 6.00 -6.05 -32.37
C ALA A 132 5.05 -4.85 -32.41
N LEU A 133 5.44 -3.73 -33.03
CA LEU A 133 4.56 -2.57 -33.19
C LEU A 133 3.31 -2.90 -34.02
N ASP A 134 3.46 -3.69 -35.10
CA ASP A 134 2.33 -4.17 -35.91
C ASP A 134 1.40 -5.15 -35.17
N LEU A 135 1.90 -5.89 -34.19
CA LEU A 135 1.03 -6.68 -33.30
C LEU A 135 0.20 -5.76 -32.40
N LEU A 136 0.78 -4.67 -31.89
CA LEU A 136 0.05 -3.69 -31.07
C LEU A 136 -1.03 -2.94 -31.85
N THR A 137 -0.83 -2.65 -33.14
CA THR A 137 -1.88 -2.03 -33.99
C THR A 137 -3.06 -2.97 -34.24
N ARG A 138 -2.84 -4.28 -34.12
CA ARG A 138 -3.87 -5.33 -34.18
C ARG A 138 -4.46 -5.69 -32.81
N GLY A 139 -4.11 -4.96 -31.76
CA GLY A 139 -4.58 -5.23 -30.39
C GLY A 139 -4.00 -6.51 -29.76
N GLN A 140 -2.95 -7.10 -30.34
CA GLN A 140 -2.33 -8.34 -29.85
C GLN A 140 -1.30 -8.07 -28.75
N ILE A 141 -1.71 -7.32 -27.72
CA ILE A 141 -0.85 -6.86 -26.63
C ILE A 141 -0.17 -8.02 -25.89
N PRO A 142 -0.85 -9.13 -25.55
CA PRO A 142 -0.20 -10.26 -24.87
C PRO A 142 0.85 -10.99 -25.73
N ALA A 143 0.75 -10.91 -27.07
CA ALA A 143 1.75 -11.48 -27.96
C ALA A 143 3.07 -10.71 -27.94
N VAL A 144 3.03 -9.44 -27.50
CA VAL A 144 4.20 -8.57 -27.37
C VAL A 144 4.75 -8.59 -25.96
N PHE A 145 3.92 -8.30 -24.96
CA PHE A 145 4.39 -8.12 -23.58
C PHE A 145 4.23 -9.37 -22.70
N GLY A 146 3.56 -10.41 -23.19
CA GLY A 146 3.40 -11.70 -22.50
C GLY A 146 2.06 -11.86 -21.78
N PRO A 147 1.86 -13.02 -21.10
CA PRO A 147 0.57 -13.46 -20.61
C PRO A 147 -0.05 -12.57 -19.51
N ALA A 148 0.78 -11.84 -18.74
CA ALA A 148 0.29 -10.92 -17.70
C ALA A 148 -0.55 -9.74 -18.26
N TYR A 149 -0.49 -9.50 -19.57
CA TYR A 149 -1.26 -8.47 -20.27
C TYR A 149 -2.55 -9.00 -20.89
N GLN A 150 -2.93 -10.25 -20.61
CA GLN A 150 -4.13 -10.87 -21.17
C GLN A 150 -5.42 -10.24 -20.64
N GLN A 151 -6.37 -10.01 -21.54
CA GLN A 151 -7.74 -9.58 -21.23
C GLN A 151 -8.81 -10.40 -21.97
N LEU A 152 -8.46 -11.56 -22.53
CA LEU A 152 -9.40 -12.49 -23.20
C LEU A 152 -10.26 -11.81 -24.29
N GLY A 153 -9.70 -10.81 -24.98
CA GLY A 153 -10.40 -10.05 -26.02
C GLY A 153 -11.40 -9.02 -25.49
N ALA A 154 -11.38 -8.67 -24.20
CA ALA A 154 -12.33 -7.72 -23.60
C ALA A 154 -12.24 -6.29 -24.15
N ASN A 155 -11.14 -5.94 -24.81
CA ASN A 155 -10.87 -4.59 -25.33
C ASN A 155 -10.47 -4.64 -26.81
N PRO A 156 -11.41 -4.87 -27.74
CA PRO A 156 -11.11 -4.92 -29.17
C PRO A 156 -10.67 -3.56 -29.74
N ASP A 157 -11.06 -2.45 -29.10
CA ASP A 157 -10.75 -1.08 -29.54
C ASP A 157 -9.43 -0.54 -28.96
N ILE A 158 -8.81 -1.22 -28.00
CA ILE A 158 -7.49 -0.86 -27.49
C ILE A 158 -6.41 -1.39 -28.44
N ARG A 159 -5.85 -0.48 -29.25
CA ARG A 159 -4.81 -0.77 -30.23
C ARG A 159 -3.92 0.45 -30.43
N LEU A 160 -2.64 0.22 -30.70
CA LEU A 160 -1.69 1.27 -31.07
C LEU A 160 -2.14 1.95 -32.37
N ALA A 161 -2.08 3.28 -32.42
CA ALA A 161 -2.41 4.07 -33.60
C ALA A 161 -3.82 3.78 -34.15
N GLY A 162 -4.83 3.55 -33.29
CA GLY A 162 -6.20 3.25 -33.73
C GLY A 162 -6.80 4.27 -34.70
N ASP A 163 -6.43 5.55 -34.55
CA ASP A 163 -6.98 6.67 -35.35
C ASP A 163 -5.99 7.25 -36.38
N SER A 164 -4.82 6.62 -36.57
CA SER A 164 -3.79 7.13 -37.49
C SER A 164 -2.91 6.01 -38.06
N PRO A 165 -2.24 6.20 -39.22
CA PRO A 165 -1.26 5.23 -39.67
C PRO A 165 -0.12 5.06 -38.65
N LEU A 166 0.37 3.82 -38.46
CA LEU A 166 1.58 3.57 -37.67
C LEU A 166 2.78 4.27 -38.35
N ILE A 167 3.44 5.16 -37.62
CA ILE A 167 4.62 5.90 -38.10
C ILE A 167 5.86 5.70 -37.24
N LEU A 168 5.73 4.98 -36.11
CA LEU A 168 6.86 4.45 -35.36
C LEU A 168 7.43 3.23 -36.09
N HIS A 169 8.76 3.18 -36.24
CA HIS A 169 9.47 2.06 -36.85
C HIS A 169 10.07 1.11 -35.82
N SER A 170 10.50 1.65 -34.68
CA SER A 170 11.06 0.87 -33.57
C SER A 170 11.03 1.64 -32.26
N VAL A 171 11.02 0.92 -31.15
CA VAL A 171 11.26 1.41 -29.80
C VAL A 171 12.58 0.79 -29.33
N SER A 172 13.59 1.63 -29.16
CA SER A 172 14.95 1.21 -28.82
C SER A 172 15.17 1.07 -27.32
N GLU A 173 14.29 1.61 -26.48
CA GLU A 173 14.43 1.55 -25.03
C GLU A 173 13.09 1.88 -24.36
N ILE A 174 12.74 1.13 -23.31
CA ILE A 174 11.66 1.43 -22.38
C ILE A 174 12.18 1.20 -20.96
N GLY A 175 12.22 2.24 -20.15
CA GLY A 175 12.69 2.17 -18.76
C GLY A 175 11.62 2.66 -17.79
N LEU A 176 11.11 1.78 -16.90
CA LEU A 176 10.07 2.11 -15.92
C LEU A 176 10.51 3.08 -14.83
N ARG A 177 11.82 3.11 -14.54
CA ARG A 177 12.43 3.93 -13.47
C ARG A 177 13.32 5.04 -14.02
N ASP A 178 13.28 5.23 -15.33
CA ASP A 178 14.09 6.20 -16.03
C ASP A 178 13.39 7.58 -16.12
N GLY A 179 14.15 8.56 -16.59
CA GLY A 179 13.71 9.95 -16.71
C GLY A 179 13.91 10.75 -15.44
N ALA A 180 13.78 12.08 -15.53
CA ALA A 180 14.13 12.99 -14.44
C ALA A 180 13.29 12.83 -13.16
N LEU A 181 12.11 12.21 -13.28
CA LEU A 181 11.20 11.93 -12.16
C LEU A 181 11.16 10.44 -11.78
N GLY A 182 11.89 9.57 -12.49
CA GLY A 182 11.84 8.11 -12.29
C GLY A 182 10.48 7.47 -12.60
N LEU A 183 9.66 8.12 -13.44
CA LEU A 183 8.30 7.68 -13.78
C LEU A 183 8.23 6.94 -15.12
N GLY A 184 9.30 6.96 -15.91
CA GLY A 184 9.30 6.34 -17.23
C GLY A 184 10.09 7.12 -18.28
N ARG A 185 10.83 6.39 -19.12
CA ARG A 185 11.41 6.88 -20.36
C ARG A 185 11.14 5.89 -21.50
N LEU A 186 10.97 6.40 -22.71
CA LEU A 186 10.92 5.61 -23.93
C LEU A 186 11.68 6.31 -25.07
N ARG A 187 12.45 5.57 -25.86
CA ARG A 187 13.09 6.08 -27.08
C ARG A 187 12.60 5.33 -28.31
N ALA A 188 12.27 6.06 -29.37
CA ALA A 188 11.72 5.47 -30.58
C ALA A 188 12.19 6.18 -31.85
N ARG A 189 12.11 5.48 -32.98
CA ARG A 189 12.35 6.02 -34.32
C ARG A 189 11.04 6.16 -35.09
N TYR A 190 10.90 7.24 -35.84
CA TYR A 190 9.68 7.55 -36.59
C TYR A 190 9.96 8.29 -37.89
N THR A 191 8.94 8.38 -38.76
CA THR A 191 8.96 9.25 -39.96
C THR A 191 7.60 9.90 -40.15
N GLY A 192 7.54 11.17 -40.58
CA GLY A 192 6.27 11.90 -40.73
C GLY A 192 5.97 12.81 -39.54
N ASN A 193 4.70 12.87 -39.13
CA ASN A 193 4.22 13.90 -38.21
C ASN A 193 4.75 13.70 -36.76
N PRO A 194 5.50 14.67 -36.19
CA PRO A 194 6.08 14.52 -34.86
C PRO A 194 5.04 14.43 -33.73
N ALA A 195 3.88 15.10 -33.86
CA ALA A 195 2.82 15.05 -32.86
C ALA A 195 2.11 13.69 -32.86
N ALA A 196 1.86 13.10 -34.04
CA ALA A 196 1.32 11.74 -34.15
C ALA A 196 2.31 10.70 -33.59
N ALA A 197 3.61 10.87 -33.85
CA ALA A 197 4.64 9.97 -33.32
C ALA A 197 4.73 10.05 -31.79
N ALA A 198 4.59 11.27 -31.24
CA ALA A 198 4.54 11.50 -29.80
C ALA A 198 3.31 10.81 -29.16
N VAL A 199 2.13 10.91 -29.77
CA VAL A 199 0.92 10.17 -29.33
C VAL A 199 1.17 8.66 -29.34
N GLN A 200 1.68 8.10 -30.44
CA GLN A 200 1.95 6.67 -30.55
C GLN A 200 2.97 6.19 -29.50
N ALA A 201 4.00 6.99 -29.21
CA ALA A 201 4.96 6.69 -28.14
C ALA A 201 4.31 6.67 -26.75
N GLY A 202 3.41 7.62 -26.47
CA GLY A 202 2.62 7.65 -25.24
C GLY A 202 1.70 6.43 -25.12
N GLN A 203 1.05 6.03 -26.21
CA GLN A 203 0.20 4.84 -26.25
C GLN A 203 1.02 3.57 -25.96
N VAL A 204 2.20 3.41 -26.58
CA VAL A 204 3.09 2.28 -26.29
C VAL A 204 3.42 2.23 -24.79
N PHE A 205 3.80 3.35 -24.17
CA PHE A 205 4.15 3.36 -22.74
C PHE A 205 2.93 3.06 -21.86
N ALA A 206 1.75 3.59 -22.18
CA ALA A 206 0.51 3.31 -21.45
C ALA A 206 0.12 1.81 -21.51
N LEU A 207 0.29 1.18 -22.69
CA LEU A 207 0.08 -0.26 -22.86
C LEU A 207 1.12 -1.06 -22.08
N TYR A 208 2.39 -0.67 -22.16
CA TYR A 208 3.51 -1.30 -21.45
C TYR A 208 3.34 -1.23 -19.92
N ALA A 209 2.87 -0.11 -19.37
CA ALA A 209 2.56 0.04 -17.95
C ALA A 209 1.29 -0.73 -17.51
N GLY A 210 0.52 -1.25 -18.47
CA GLY A 210 -0.67 -2.05 -18.22
C GLY A 210 -1.95 -1.25 -17.95
N LEU A 211 -2.01 0.04 -18.27
CA LEU A 211 -3.18 0.89 -17.91
C LEU A 211 -4.51 0.38 -18.48
N HIS A 212 -4.49 -0.24 -19.65
CA HIS A 212 -5.66 -0.85 -20.30
C HIS A 212 -6.25 -2.03 -19.52
N LEU A 213 -5.50 -2.63 -18.60
CA LEU A 213 -5.92 -3.80 -17.82
C LEU A 213 -6.99 -3.47 -16.77
N CYS A 214 -7.30 -2.18 -16.56
CA CYS A 214 -8.29 -1.73 -15.60
C CYS A 214 -9.74 -1.91 -16.05
N PHE A 215 -9.99 -1.91 -17.37
CA PHE A 215 -11.35 -1.90 -17.94
C PHE A 215 -11.54 -3.02 -18.96
N ALA A 216 -12.79 -3.44 -19.11
CA ALA A 216 -13.30 -4.13 -20.29
C ALA A 216 -14.12 -3.11 -21.11
N ASP A 217 -14.22 -3.30 -22.43
CA ASP A 217 -14.94 -2.41 -23.33
C ASP A 217 -14.50 -0.94 -23.20
N ALA A 218 -13.22 -0.67 -23.51
CA ALA A 218 -12.59 0.63 -23.42
C ALA A 218 -11.82 1.03 -24.70
N HIS A 219 -11.48 2.31 -24.81
CA HIS A 219 -10.64 2.90 -25.86
C HIS A 219 -9.54 3.80 -25.27
N LEU A 220 -8.57 4.21 -26.09
CA LEU A 220 -7.49 5.13 -25.71
C LEU A 220 -7.81 6.55 -26.19
N ASP A 221 -8.13 7.45 -25.26
CA ASP A 221 -8.21 8.88 -25.55
C ASP A 221 -6.81 9.49 -25.48
N SER A 222 -6.26 9.85 -26.65
CA SER A 222 -4.90 10.36 -26.75
C SER A 222 -4.86 11.74 -27.41
N ALA A 223 -4.05 12.63 -26.87
CA ALA A 223 -3.86 13.98 -27.42
C ALA A 223 -2.40 14.40 -27.35
N ALA A 224 -1.96 15.17 -28.37
CA ALA A 224 -0.72 15.91 -28.34
C ALA A 224 -1.00 17.41 -28.48
N PHE A 225 -0.31 18.21 -27.70
CA PHE A 225 -0.46 19.67 -27.67
C PHE A 225 0.74 20.34 -28.33
N ALA A 226 0.90 20.15 -29.65
CA ALA A 226 2.00 20.74 -30.41
C ALA A 226 1.64 22.14 -30.96
N THR A 227 2.63 23.03 -30.98
CA THR A 227 2.67 24.16 -31.92
C THR A 227 3.31 23.69 -33.24
N ALA A 228 2.93 24.29 -34.37
CA ALA A 228 3.25 23.86 -35.73
C ALA A 228 4.69 23.30 -35.91
N ALA A 229 4.80 21.96 -35.97
CA ALA A 229 6.04 21.26 -36.26
C ALA A 229 6.02 20.73 -37.70
N THR A 230 7.12 20.89 -38.43
CA THR A 230 7.27 20.32 -39.78
C THR A 230 7.41 18.80 -39.71
N ASP A 231 6.73 18.11 -40.63
CA ASP A 231 6.85 16.66 -40.77
C ASP A 231 8.29 16.23 -41.03
N ALA A 232 8.73 15.15 -40.37
CA ALA A 232 10.04 14.55 -40.57
C ALA A 232 10.06 13.82 -41.92
N SER A 233 10.81 14.35 -42.88
CA SER A 233 10.99 13.75 -44.22
C SER A 233 11.96 12.56 -44.24
N THR A 234 12.73 12.38 -43.17
CA THR A 234 13.67 11.28 -42.96
C THR A 234 13.46 10.68 -41.58
N GLU A 235 13.97 9.47 -41.36
CA GLU A 235 13.85 8.81 -40.06
C GLU A 235 14.51 9.67 -38.96
N SER A 236 13.73 9.95 -37.91
CA SER A 236 14.13 10.78 -36.78
C SER A 236 13.92 10.02 -35.47
N GLU A 237 14.66 10.40 -34.43
CA GLU A 237 14.49 9.85 -33.08
C GLU A 237 13.58 10.77 -32.26
N LEU A 238 12.80 10.15 -31.36
CA LEU A 238 12.09 10.82 -30.29
C LEU A 238 12.44 10.21 -28.94
N GLU A 239 12.33 11.02 -27.89
CA GLU A 239 12.45 10.60 -26.51
C GLU A 239 11.21 11.04 -25.73
N LEU A 240 10.49 10.10 -25.16
CA LEU A 240 9.36 10.33 -24.26
C LEU A 240 9.84 10.25 -22.82
N ILE A 241 9.47 11.25 -22.01
CA ILE A 241 9.69 11.28 -20.56
C ILE A 241 8.34 11.41 -19.86
N VAL A 242 7.97 10.40 -19.07
CA VAL A 242 6.71 10.39 -18.33
C VAL A 242 6.74 11.44 -17.23
N THR A 243 5.69 12.26 -17.16
CA THR A 243 5.56 13.34 -16.19
C THR A 243 4.52 13.08 -15.12
N ASP A 244 3.54 12.22 -15.41
CA ASP A 244 2.51 11.77 -14.48
C ASP A 244 1.92 10.46 -15.00
N ILE A 245 1.63 9.52 -14.11
CA ILE A 245 0.96 8.25 -14.43
C ILE A 245 0.19 7.80 -13.21
N ASP A 246 -1.09 7.49 -13.41
CA ASP A 246 -1.97 7.16 -12.29
C ASP A 246 -3.25 6.42 -12.72
N LEU A 247 -3.99 5.86 -11.76
CA LEU A 247 -5.27 5.18 -11.96
C LEU A 247 -6.49 6.05 -11.60
N VAL A 248 -6.29 7.17 -10.90
CA VAL A 248 -7.37 8.05 -10.41
C VAL A 248 -7.26 9.41 -11.09
N PRO A 249 -8.35 9.98 -11.66
CA PRO A 249 -9.73 9.48 -11.65
C PRO A 249 -10.04 8.38 -12.68
N ARG A 250 -9.14 8.19 -13.64
CA ARG A 250 -9.11 7.12 -14.63
C ARG A 250 -7.64 6.75 -14.90
N PRO A 251 -7.36 5.55 -15.44
CA PRO A 251 -6.01 5.17 -15.84
C PRO A 251 -5.48 6.14 -16.90
N HIS A 252 -4.40 6.84 -16.58
CA HIS A 252 -3.86 7.87 -17.46
C HIS A 252 -2.35 8.01 -17.34
N LEU A 253 -1.79 8.64 -18.37
CA LEU A 253 -0.39 8.99 -18.53
C LEU A 253 -0.30 10.40 -19.11
N THR A 254 0.55 11.25 -18.57
CA THR A 254 1.06 12.44 -19.25
C THR A 254 2.57 12.33 -19.43
N ALA A 255 3.05 12.82 -20.56
CA ALA A 255 4.46 12.80 -20.87
C ALA A 255 4.89 14.02 -21.69
N GLU A 256 6.18 14.32 -21.61
CA GLU A 256 6.85 15.27 -22.48
C GLU A 256 7.65 14.49 -23.53
N VAL A 257 7.39 14.72 -24.80
CA VAL A 257 8.12 14.07 -25.90
C VAL A 257 9.05 15.09 -26.57
N LEU A 258 10.33 14.75 -26.64
CA LEU A 258 11.35 15.49 -27.38
C LEU A 258 11.44 14.89 -28.79
N CYS A 259 11.03 15.65 -29.80
CA CYS A 259 11.09 15.22 -31.20
C CYS A 259 11.38 16.40 -32.13
N GLY A 260 12.33 16.24 -33.06
CA GLY A 260 12.69 17.30 -34.02
C GLY A 260 13.12 18.63 -33.38
N GLY A 261 13.73 18.60 -32.19
CA GLY A 261 14.12 19.79 -31.43
C GLY A 261 12.98 20.52 -30.70
N SER A 262 11.75 20.00 -30.78
CA SER A 262 10.57 20.54 -30.11
C SER A 262 10.13 19.67 -28.94
N ARG A 263 9.46 20.29 -27.96
CA ARG A 263 8.79 19.59 -26.86
C ARG A 263 7.31 19.46 -27.18
N VAL A 264 6.80 18.24 -27.19
CA VAL A 264 5.41 17.92 -27.47
C VAL A 264 4.80 17.25 -26.23
N PRO A 265 3.96 17.98 -25.46
CA PRO A 265 3.19 17.37 -24.38
C PRO A 265 2.17 16.38 -24.95
N VAL A 266 2.09 15.21 -24.33
CA VAL A 266 1.17 14.12 -24.69
C VAL A 266 0.39 13.68 -23.46
N SER A 267 -0.90 13.40 -23.65
CA SER A 267 -1.74 12.71 -22.67
C SER A 267 -2.38 11.47 -23.30
N VAL A 268 -2.42 10.37 -22.55
CA VAL A 268 -3.15 9.15 -22.89
C VAL A 268 -4.00 8.76 -21.70
N THR A 269 -5.30 8.57 -21.92
CA THR A 269 -6.26 8.12 -20.91
C THR A 269 -6.96 6.87 -21.44
N VAL A 270 -7.11 5.87 -20.59
CA VAL A 270 -7.98 4.72 -20.88
C VAL A 270 -9.39 5.10 -20.43
N THR A 271 -10.32 5.10 -21.38
CA THR A 271 -11.71 5.52 -21.16
C THR A 271 -12.64 4.38 -21.48
N GLU A 272 -13.54 4.07 -20.56
CA GLU A 272 -14.60 3.10 -20.77
C GLU A 272 -15.61 3.57 -21.83
N ASN A 273 -16.13 2.65 -22.64
CA ASN A 273 -17.21 2.96 -23.56
C ASN A 273 -18.51 3.31 -22.79
N ALA A 274 -19.41 4.05 -23.45
CA ALA A 274 -20.64 4.50 -22.81
C ALA A 274 -21.51 3.33 -22.34
N GLY A 275 -21.79 3.28 -21.03
CA GLY A 275 -22.58 2.22 -20.41
C GLY A 275 -21.75 1.07 -19.81
N THR A 276 -20.44 1.06 -20.01
CA THR A 276 -19.54 0.10 -19.38
C THR A 276 -19.53 0.27 -17.86
N VAL A 277 -19.71 -0.85 -17.14
CA VAL A 277 -19.63 -0.90 -15.68
C VAL A 277 -18.18 -1.10 -15.26
N ILE A 278 -17.67 -0.21 -14.41
CA ILE A 278 -16.25 -0.16 -13.99
C ILE A 278 -16.05 -0.40 -12.49
N GLY A 279 -17.08 -0.92 -11.81
CA GLY A 279 -17.08 -1.14 -10.37
C GLY A 279 -18.30 -1.93 -9.92
N PRO A 280 -18.42 -2.23 -8.61
CA PRO A 280 -19.54 -2.98 -8.08
C PRO A 280 -20.89 -2.32 -8.32
N GLY A 281 -21.90 -3.14 -8.61
CA GLY A 281 -23.29 -2.70 -8.70
C GLY A 281 -23.93 -2.43 -7.34
N ALA A 282 -25.21 -2.06 -7.35
CA ALA A 282 -26.02 -1.93 -6.12
C ALA A 282 -25.99 -3.23 -5.31
N GLY A 283 -25.99 -3.10 -3.98
CA GLY A 283 -25.77 -4.21 -3.04
C GLY A 283 -24.34 -4.74 -3.07
N GLY A 284 -23.40 -4.10 -3.77
CA GLY A 284 -22.06 -4.64 -3.99
C GLY A 284 -22.02 -5.84 -4.92
N ALA A 285 -22.90 -5.89 -5.92
CA ALA A 285 -22.88 -6.95 -6.92
C ALA A 285 -21.55 -6.96 -7.69
N LEU A 286 -20.92 -8.13 -7.78
CA LEU A 286 -19.65 -8.39 -8.48
C LEU A 286 -19.88 -9.23 -9.75
N ASP A 287 -21.05 -9.06 -10.37
CA ASP A 287 -21.52 -9.84 -11.53
C ASP A 287 -20.86 -9.42 -12.85
N THR A 288 -20.37 -8.18 -12.92
CA THR A 288 -19.70 -7.66 -14.11
C THR A 288 -18.18 -7.68 -13.96
N TRP A 289 -17.52 -8.38 -14.89
CA TRP A 289 -16.07 -8.44 -14.94
C TRP A 289 -15.48 -7.20 -15.64
N THR A 290 -14.50 -6.55 -15.01
CA THR A 290 -13.88 -5.30 -15.46
C THR A 290 -12.65 -5.50 -16.33
N GLY A 291 -12.44 -6.68 -16.91
CA GLY A 291 -11.37 -6.92 -17.89
C GLY A 291 -10.01 -7.32 -17.30
N ARG A 292 -9.87 -7.42 -15.97
CA ARG A 292 -8.62 -7.81 -15.32
C ARG A 292 -8.50 -9.33 -15.14
N VAL A 293 -7.42 -9.91 -15.66
CA VAL A 293 -7.03 -11.32 -15.46
C VAL A 293 -5.82 -11.38 -14.52
N THR A 294 -5.82 -12.34 -13.59
CA THR A 294 -4.72 -12.59 -12.65
C THR A 294 -3.56 -13.32 -13.31
N ALA A 295 -2.42 -13.43 -12.62
CA ALA A 295 -1.29 -14.25 -13.07
C ALA A 295 -1.66 -15.75 -13.20
N SER A 296 -2.64 -16.23 -12.42
CA SER A 296 -3.18 -17.59 -12.48
C SER A 296 -4.18 -17.81 -13.63
N GLY A 297 -4.56 -16.75 -14.36
CA GLY A 297 -5.57 -16.82 -15.42
C GLY A 297 -7.02 -16.71 -14.94
N GLU A 298 -7.24 -16.45 -13.64
CA GLU A 298 -8.56 -16.19 -13.06
C GLU A 298 -9.03 -14.75 -13.39
N LYS A 299 -10.35 -14.52 -13.38
CA LYS A 299 -10.92 -13.18 -13.51
C LYS A 299 -10.92 -12.51 -12.14
N ALA A 300 -10.34 -11.32 -12.01
CA ALA A 300 -10.43 -10.54 -10.78
C ALA A 300 -11.84 -9.94 -10.63
N LEU A 301 -12.40 -9.98 -9.42
CA LEU A 301 -13.65 -9.33 -9.04
C LEU A 301 -13.42 -7.84 -8.79
N LEU A 302 -12.36 -7.52 -8.06
CA LEU A 302 -11.85 -6.16 -7.87
C LEU A 302 -10.38 -6.14 -8.25
N SER A 303 -9.95 -5.03 -8.86
CA SER A 303 -8.61 -4.84 -9.40
C SER A 303 -7.88 -3.67 -8.74
N GLU A 304 -6.64 -3.44 -9.16
CA GLU A 304 -5.76 -2.36 -8.70
C GLU A 304 -6.42 -0.98 -8.87
N PHE A 305 -7.24 -0.83 -9.91
CA PHE A 305 -8.06 0.36 -10.15
C PHE A 305 -9.03 0.62 -8.99
N HIS A 306 -9.73 -0.42 -8.54
CA HIS A 306 -10.66 -0.33 -7.41
C HIS A 306 -9.92 -0.05 -6.11
N MET A 307 -8.75 -0.67 -5.92
CA MET A 307 -7.91 -0.41 -4.74
C MET A 307 -7.43 1.04 -4.69
N ALA A 308 -6.98 1.60 -5.83
CA ALA A 308 -6.60 3.01 -5.93
C ALA A 308 -7.78 3.96 -5.65
N HIS A 309 -8.98 3.62 -6.14
CA HIS A 309 -10.21 4.36 -5.89
C HIS A 309 -10.63 4.30 -4.42
N LEU A 310 -10.53 3.15 -3.76
CA LEU A 310 -10.78 3.05 -2.32
C LEU A 310 -9.78 3.88 -1.52
N ALA A 311 -8.50 3.78 -1.89
CA ALA A 311 -7.41 4.43 -1.17
C ALA A 311 -7.52 5.97 -1.16
N ARG A 312 -7.90 6.59 -2.29
CA ARG A 312 -7.96 8.07 -2.40
C ARG A 312 -8.92 8.62 -3.44
N GLY A 313 -9.53 7.77 -4.26
CA GLY A 313 -10.47 8.18 -5.30
C GLY A 313 -11.93 8.11 -4.81
N ASP A 314 -12.79 7.77 -5.78
CA ASP A 314 -14.22 7.60 -5.57
C ASP A 314 -14.55 6.24 -4.95
N GLN A 315 -15.11 6.24 -3.74
CA GLN A 315 -15.49 5.00 -3.07
C GLN A 315 -16.68 4.31 -3.73
N GLY A 316 -17.51 5.05 -4.47
CA GLY A 316 -18.60 4.48 -5.25
C GLY A 316 -18.10 3.53 -6.34
N ILE A 317 -16.96 3.88 -6.97
CA ILE A 317 -16.30 3.02 -7.97
C ILE A 317 -15.70 1.78 -7.31
N ALA A 318 -15.10 1.93 -6.13
CA ALA A 318 -14.42 0.82 -5.47
C ALA A 318 -15.37 -0.17 -4.79
N LEU A 319 -16.45 0.33 -4.18
CA LEU A 319 -17.30 -0.44 -3.28
C LEU A 319 -18.76 -0.50 -3.73
N GLY A 320 -19.20 0.30 -4.69
CA GLY A 320 -20.59 0.40 -5.12
C GLY A 320 -21.30 1.68 -4.65
N PRO A 321 -22.47 2.00 -5.25
CA PRO A 321 -23.12 3.30 -5.15
C PRO A 321 -23.48 3.75 -3.73
N GLU A 322 -23.67 2.81 -2.80
CA GLU A 322 -23.95 3.08 -1.39
C GLU A 322 -22.82 3.86 -0.69
N PHE A 323 -21.59 3.75 -1.20
CA PHE A 323 -20.41 4.41 -0.64
C PHE A 323 -20.05 5.72 -1.35
N ALA A 324 -20.74 6.07 -2.43
CA ALA A 324 -20.41 7.24 -3.24
C ALA A 324 -20.42 8.56 -2.44
N HIS A 325 -21.26 8.64 -1.40
CA HIS A 325 -21.35 9.84 -0.55
C HIS A 325 -20.14 10.05 0.36
N TYR A 326 -19.27 9.04 0.54
CA TYR A 326 -18.02 9.17 1.31
C TYR A 326 -16.88 9.77 0.47
N THR A 327 -17.07 9.94 -0.83
CA THR A 327 -16.07 10.51 -1.72
C THR A 327 -15.78 11.97 -1.36
N GLY A 328 -14.52 12.27 -1.03
CA GLY A 328 -14.05 13.62 -0.68
C GLY A 328 -14.26 14.03 0.78
N ILE A 329 -14.78 13.15 1.63
CA ILE A 329 -14.82 13.34 3.09
C ILE A 329 -14.01 12.23 3.78
N ARG A 330 -13.72 12.42 5.07
CA ARG A 330 -13.08 11.39 5.88
C ARG A 330 -14.00 10.16 5.97
N ALA A 331 -13.44 9.00 5.65
CA ALA A 331 -14.10 7.70 5.72
C ALA A 331 -13.05 6.60 5.79
N THR A 332 -13.48 5.39 6.13
CA THR A 332 -12.68 4.16 6.00
C THR A 332 -12.08 4.04 4.60
N ARG A 333 -10.77 3.86 4.53
CA ARG A 333 -10.00 3.67 3.29
C ARG A 333 -8.89 2.65 3.54
N VAL A 334 -8.34 2.08 2.47
CA VAL A 334 -7.05 1.39 2.52
C VAL A 334 -5.92 2.42 2.35
N PRO A 335 -4.67 2.09 2.71
CA PRO A 335 -3.51 2.93 2.41
C PRO A 335 -3.30 3.14 0.90
N THR A 336 -2.46 4.10 0.52
CA THR A 336 -2.15 4.45 -0.87
C THR A 336 -0.64 4.45 -1.14
N GLY A 337 -0.24 4.64 -2.40
CA GLY A 337 1.17 4.71 -2.82
C GLY A 337 1.95 3.46 -2.45
N GLY A 338 3.17 3.62 -1.90
CA GLY A 338 4.05 2.52 -1.50
C GLY A 338 3.55 1.73 -0.29
N LEU A 339 2.45 2.14 0.35
CA LEU A 339 1.74 1.37 1.37
C LEU A 339 0.49 0.65 0.86
N LEU A 340 0.10 0.79 -0.41
CA LEU A 340 -0.99 -0.03 -0.95
C LEU A 340 -0.46 -1.43 -1.27
N LEU A 341 -0.80 -2.39 -0.40
CA LEU A 341 -0.19 -3.72 -0.38
C LEU A 341 -1.20 -4.86 -0.59
N VAL A 342 -2.31 -4.53 -1.25
CA VAL A 342 -3.31 -5.44 -1.81
C VAL A 342 -3.67 -4.96 -3.21
N ASP A 343 -3.63 -5.85 -4.21
CA ASP A 343 -3.85 -5.49 -5.61
C ASP A 343 -5.24 -5.89 -6.09
N ARG A 344 -5.67 -7.12 -5.77
CA ARG A 344 -6.86 -7.74 -6.39
C ARG A 344 -7.66 -8.57 -5.40
N ILE A 345 -8.97 -8.66 -5.64
CA ILE A 345 -9.87 -9.64 -5.03
C ILE A 345 -10.31 -10.60 -6.12
N THR A 346 -10.12 -11.90 -5.92
CA THR A 346 -10.36 -12.94 -6.93
C THR A 346 -11.56 -13.81 -6.60
N ASP A 347 -11.98 -13.83 -5.35
CA ASP A 347 -13.13 -14.58 -4.88
C ASP A 347 -13.73 -13.90 -3.64
N PHE A 348 -15.05 -13.94 -3.51
CA PHE A 348 -15.77 -13.42 -2.35
C PHE A 348 -17.05 -14.20 -2.10
N GLY A 349 -17.10 -14.95 -1.01
CA GLY A 349 -18.25 -15.78 -0.64
C GLY A 349 -19.35 -15.06 0.15
N GLY A 350 -19.26 -13.74 0.33
CA GLY A 350 -20.18 -12.96 1.17
C GLY A 350 -21.33 -12.30 0.40
N THR A 351 -22.43 -12.04 1.11
CA THR A 351 -23.48 -11.09 0.67
C THR A 351 -23.45 -9.83 1.53
N ARG A 352 -23.39 -8.65 0.90
CA ARG A 352 -23.40 -7.35 1.62
C ARG A 352 -24.66 -7.22 2.48
N GLY A 353 -24.51 -6.63 3.66
CA GLY A 353 -25.60 -6.46 4.64
C GLY A 353 -25.87 -7.68 5.51
N THR A 354 -25.38 -8.87 5.12
CA THR A 354 -25.42 -10.07 5.96
C THR A 354 -24.14 -10.12 6.81
N LEU A 355 -24.19 -9.57 8.02
CA LEU A 355 -23.00 -9.38 8.86
C LEU A 355 -22.70 -10.56 9.81
N ASP A 356 -23.66 -11.45 9.99
CA ASP A 356 -23.59 -12.64 10.85
C ASP A 356 -23.06 -13.90 10.15
N GLN A 357 -22.71 -13.80 8.86
CA GLN A 357 -22.15 -14.90 8.09
C GLN A 357 -20.65 -15.10 8.39
N GLN A 358 -20.23 -16.36 8.50
CA GLN A 358 -18.83 -16.71 8.27
C GLN A 358 -18.63 -16.85 6.76
N LEU A 359 -17.71 -16.09 6.19
CA LEU A 359 -17.42 -16.11 4.76
C LEU A 359 -15.93 -16.21 4.52
N THR A 360 -15.58 -16.75 3.36
CA THR A 360 -14.22 -16.83 2.86
C THR A 360 -14.07 -15.96 1.62
N TYR A 361 -12.88 -15.40 1.42
CA TYR A 361 -12.53 -14.67 0.21
C TYR A 361 -11.03 -14.80 -0.08
N ARG A 362 -10.66 -14.48 -1.33
CA ARG A 362 -9.27 -14.54 -1.80
C ARG A 362 -8.82 -13.21 -2.36
N SER A 363 -7.56 -12.87 -2.06
CA SER A 363 -6.91 -11.66 -2.56
C SER A 363 -5.50 -11.96 -3.05
N GLU A 364 -4.95 -11.03 -3.83
CA GLU A 364 -3.58 -11.10 -4.35
C GLU A 364 -2.82 -9.80 -4.11
N TYR A 365 -1.52 -9.94 -3.91
CA TYR A 365 -0.54 -8.85 -3.98
C TYR A 365 0.69 -9.33 -4.76
N ASP A 366 1.02 -8.63 -5.84
CA ASP A 366 2.29 -8.80 -6.54
C ASP A 366 3.38 -8.05 -5.76
N SER A 367 4.50 -8.72 -5.51
CA SER A 367 5.64 -8.24 -4.73
C SER A 367 6.87 -8.02 -5.63
N PRO A 368 6.96 -6.88 -6.35
CA PRO A 368 8.08 -6.62 -7.25
C PRO A 368 9.44 -6.63 -6.58
N ALA A 369 10.45 -7.21 -7.25
CA ALA A 369 11.82 -7.21 -6.76
C ALA A 369 12.43 -5.81 -6.59
N ASP A 370 11.95 -4.82 -7.35
CA ASP A 370 12.36 -3.43 -7.26
C ASP A 370 11.56 -2.63 -6.22
N SER A 371 10.71 -3.24 -5.39
CA SER A 371 9.94 -2.48 -4.40
C SER A 371 10.86 -1.78 -3.40
N TRP A 372 10.56 -0.51 -3.09
CA TRP A 372 11.35 0.37 -2.22
C TRP A 372 11.75 -0.30 -0.89
N TYR A 373 10.83 -1.05 -0.29
CA TYR A 373 11.01 -1.66 1.02
C TYR A 373 12.06 -2.78 1.03
N TYR A 374 12.37 -3.40 -0.11
CA TYR A 374 13.46 -4.38 -0.20
C TYR A 374 14.85 -3.73 -0.16
N ALA A 375 14.95 -2.47 -0.57
CA ALA A 375 16.20 -1.72 -0.55
C ALA A 375 16.39 -0.94 0.76
N ASP A 376 15.29 -0.53 1.40
CA ASP A 376 15.31 0.27 2.61
C ASP A 376 15.44 -0.57 3.90
N THR A 377 15.19 -1.88 3.85
CA THR A 377 15.25 -2.76 5.02
C THR A 377 16.64 -3.39 5.26
N ALA A 378 16.96 -3.66 6.53
CA ALA A 378 18.10 -4.49 6.93
C ALA A 378 17.85 -6.00 6.76
N ASN A 379 16.60 -6.41 6.50
CA ASN A 379 16.26 -7.82 6.26
C ASN A 379 16.76 -8.28 4.88
N GLU A 380 17.15 -9.54 4.76
CA GLU A 380 17.54 -10.13 3.47
C GLU A 380 16.37 -10.20 2.46
N SER A 381 15.16 -10.35 2.98
CA SER A 381 13.91 -10.43 2.23
C SER A 381 12.95 -9.33 2.69
N MET A 382 11.66 -9.57 2.57
CA MET A 382 10.59 -8.64 2.90
C MET A 382 10.65 -8.25 4.41
N PRO A 383 10.49 -6.96 4.76
CA PRO A 383 10.36 -6.53 6.15
C PRO A 383 8.99 -6.90 6.74
N HIS A 384 8.91 -7.03 8.05
CA HIS A 384 7.73 -7.63 8.71
C HIS A 384 6.47 -6.79 8.54
N PHE A 385 6.61 -5.46 8.52
CA PHE A 385 5.44 -4.59 8.29
C PHE A 385 4.75 -4.89 6.96
N VAL A 386 5.45 -5.36 5.92
CA VAL A 386 4.81 -5.69 4.62
C VAL A 386 4.01 -6.99 4.72
N TYR A 387 4.50 -8.01 5.45
CA TYR A 387 3.68 -9.20 5.76
C TYR A 387 2.39 -8.81 6.47
N MET A 388 2.50 -7.90 7.46
CA MET A 388 1.34 -7.39 8.19
C MET A 388 0.44 -6.55 7.28
N GLU A 389 0.94 -5.58 6.53
CA GLU A 389 0.13 -4.70 5.71
C GLU A 389 -0.59 -5.45 4.58
N THR A 390 0.08 -6.38 3.90
CA THR A 390 -0.58 -7.25 2.91
C THR A 390 -1.71 -8.05 3.56
N SER A 391 -1.48 -8.65 4.74
CA SER A 391 -2.51 -9.45 5.39
C SER A 391 -3.68 -8.63 5.95
N LEU A 392 -3.35 -7.52 6.60
CA LEU A 392 -4.28 -6.66 7.31
C LEU A 392 -5.14 -5.82 6.37
N GLN A 393 -4.59 -5.30 5.28
CA GLN A 393 -5.39 -4.56 4.29
C GLN A 393 -6.41 -5.45 3.59
N ALA A 394 -6.01 -6.67 3.23
CA ALA A 394 -6.93 -7.65 2.66
C ALA A 394 -8.05 -8.02 3.65
N ALA A 395 -7.69 -8.35 4.91
CA ALA A 395 -8.63 -8.62 6.02
C ALA A 395 -9.73 -7.54 6.12
N LEU A 396 -9.27 -6.31 6.11
CA LEU A 396 -10.00 -5.07 6.33
C LEU A 396 -10.90 -4.69 5.15
N LEU A 397 -10.38 -4.80 3.93
CA LEU A 397 -11.09 -4.42 2.70
C LEU A 397 -12.42 -5.15 2.59
N MET A 398 -12.42 -6.47 2.75
CA MET A 398 -13.65 -7.26 2.57
C MET A 398 -14.56 -7.22 3.80
N GLY A 399 -14.00 -7.01 4.99
CA GLY A 399 -14.78 -6.66 6.17
C GLY A 399 -15.63 -5.40 5.94
N TYR A 400 -15.01 -4.37 5.38
CA TYR A 400 -15.67 -3.11 5.07
C TYR A 400 -16.65 -3.24 3.91
N TYR A 401 -16.29 -4.03 2.90
CA TYR A 401 -17.15 -4.34 1.75
C TYR A 401 -18.48 -5.00 2.15
N LEU A 402 -18.55 -5.71 3.28
CA LEU A 402 -19.82 -6.24 3.78
C LEU A 402 -20.81 -5.16 4.25
N GLY A 403 -20.33 -3.95 4.45
CA GLY A 403 -21.12 -2.79 4.85
C GLY A 403 -21.50 -2.72 6.32
N PRO A 404 -20.63 -3.08 7.30
CA PRO A 404 -20.95 -2.85 8.71
C PRO A 404 -21.20 -1.37 9.00
N THR A 405 -20.54 -0.46 8.27
CA THR A 405 -20.72 0.99 8.37
C THR A 405 -22.01 1.49 7.71
N LEU A 406 -22.66 0.68 6.86
CA LEU A 406 -23.95 1.03 6.24
C LEU A 406 -25.12 0.92 7.22
N THR A 407 -24.89 0.40 8.43
CA THR A 407 -25.84 0.46 9.54
C THR A 407 -26.05 1.89 10.04
N GLU A 408 -25.05 2.76 9.85
CA GLU A 408 -25.08 4.19 10.19
C GLU A 408 -24.56 5.04 9.01
N PRO A 409 -25.28 5.11 7.88
CA PRO A 409 -24.75 5.65 6.61
C PRO A 409 -24.47 7.16 6.63
N HIS A 410 -24.86 7.87 7.69
CA HIS A 410 -24.58 9.30 7.84
C HIS A 410 -23.40 9.58 8.78
N THR A 411 -22.85 8.54 9.41
CA THR A 411 -21.72 8.64 10.33
C THR A 411 -20.43 8.32 9.60
N THR A 412 -19.47 9.24 9.60
CA THR A 412 -18.11 8.90 9.17
C THR A 412 -17.47 8.03 10.23
N GLN A 413 -16.89 6.90 9.83
CA GLN A 413 -16.19 6.00 10.74
C GLN A 413 -14.71 5.90 10.35
N SER A 414 -13.87 5.78 11.36
CA SER A 414 -12.43 5.55 11.25
C SER A 414 -12.12 4.10 11.58
N LEU A 415 -11.14 3.56 10.88
CA LEU A 415 -10.82 2.15 10.89
C LEU A 415 -9.54 1.90 11.67
N ARG A 416 -9.60 1.05 12.68
CA ARG A 416 -8.42 0.75 13.52
C ARG A 416 -8.27 -0.74 13.71
N ASN A 417 -7.05 -1.22 13.53
CA ASN A 417 -6.69 -2.53 14.04
C ASN A 417 -6.61 -2.47 15.57
N LEU A 418 -7.06 -3.53 16.25
CA LEU A 418 -7.09 -3.61 17.71
C LEU A 418 -6.10 -4.63 18.26
N GLY A 419 -5.57 -5.48 17.40
CA GLY A 419 -4.66 -6.55 17.78
C GLY A 419 -4.78 -7.77 16.89
N GLY A 420 -3.91 -8.73 17.16
CA GLY A 420 -3.86 -10.01 16.46
C GLY A 420 -2.64 -10.81 16.87
N THR A 421 -2.54 -11.99 16.26
CA THR A 421 -1.39 -12.89 16.40
C THR A 421 -1.02 -13.36 15.00
N ALA A 422 0.28 -13.46 14.72
CA ALA A 422 0.73 -13.99 13.43
C ALA A 422 2.03 -14.77 13.54
N THR A 423 2.29 -15.62 12.54
CA THR A 423 3.43 -16.54 12.50
C THR A 423 3.93 -16.68 11.07
N VAL A 424 5.22 -16.44 10.87
CA VAL A 424 5.92 -16.88 9.65
C VAL A 424 6.10 -18.40 9.74
N LEU A 425 5.59 -19.14 8.76
CA LEU A 425 5.62 -20.61 8.73
C LEU A 425 6.90 -21.13 8.07
N ARG A 426 7.40 -20.42 7.07
CA ARG A 426 8.63 -20.72 6.34
C ARG A 426 9.22 -19.46 5.74
N ARG A 427 10.54 -19.44 5.56
CA ARG A 427 11.23 -18.34 4.86
C ARG A 427 11.10 -18.52 3.36
N VAL A 428 10.78 -17.43 2.67
CA VAL A 428 10.64 -17.37 1.22
C VAL A 428 11.18 -16.04 0.73
N ASP A 429 11.89 -16.06 -0.41
CA ASP A 429 12.13 -14.83 -1.15
C ASP A 429 10.87 -14.49 -1.96
N LEU A 430 10.28 -13.34 -1.62
CA LEU A 430 8.99 -12.91 -2.17
C LEU A 430 9.17 -11.96 -3.36
N ARG A 431 10.41 -11.68 -3.78
CA ARG A 431 10.70 -10.84 -4.95
C ARG A 431 10.15 -11.46 -6.24
N ASP A 432 9.43 -10.64 -7.00
CA ASP A 432 8.73 -10.98 -8.24
C ASP A 432 7.73 -12.16 -8.10
N LYS A 433 7.18 -12.33 -6.89
CA LYS A 433 6.13 -13.32 -6.60
C LYS A 433 4.77 -12.66 -6.48
N THR A 434 3.72 -13.42 -6.78
CA THR A 434 2.34 -13.09 -6.41
C THR A 434 2.00 -13.81 -5.10
N ILE A 435 1.75 -13.03 -4.06
CA ILE A 435 1.26 -13.51 -2.77
C ILE A 435 -0.25 -13.65 -2.88
N THR A 436 -0.76 -14.85 -2.60
CA THR A 436 -2.20 -15.10 -2.50
C THR A 436 -2.58 -15.17 -1.03
N GLN A 437 -3.74 -14.64 -0.68
CA GLN A 437 -4.26 -14.73 0.67
C GLN A 437 -5.67 -15.29 0.65
N THR A 438 -5.91 -16.26 1.54
CA THR A 438 -7.26 -16.69 1.91
C THR A 438 -7.58 -16.15 3.29
N SER A 439 -8.73 -15.52 3.44
CA SER A 439 -9.19 -14.96 4.71
C SER A 439 -10.58 -15.45 5.04
N ARG A 440 -10.89 -15.58 6.33
CA ARG A 440 -12.26 -15.84 6.80
C ARG A 440 -12.71 -14.77 7.80
N LEU A 441 -13.93 -14.28 7.64
CA LEU A 441 -14.58 -13.49 8.68
C LEU A 441 -15.11 -14.44 9.75
N LEU A 442 -14.61 -14.30 10.98
CA LEU A 442 -14.96 -15.15 12.11
C LEU A 442 -16.17 -14.62 12.88
N SER A 443 -16.23 -13.30 13.06
CA SER A 443 -17.31 -12.64 13.80
C SER A 443 -17.48 -11.18 13.43
N THR A 444 -18.71 -10.68 13.54
CA THR A 444 -19.04 -9.25 13.57
C THR A 444 -19.80 -8.95 14.84
N THR A 445 -19.38 -7.93 15.59
CA THR A 445 -20.10 -7.40 16.76
C THR A 445 -20.48 -5.96 16.50
N LEU A 446 -21.77 -5.63 16.60
CA LEU A 446 -22.26 -4.25 16.48
C LEU A 446 -22.38 -3.64 17.88
N LEU A 447 -21.85 -2.43 18.03
CA LEU A 447 -21.88 -1.64 19.27
C LEU A 447 -22.41 -0.23 18.95
N PRO A 448 -22.91 0.53 19.93
CA PRO A 448 -23.25 1.92 19.70
C PRO A 448 -22.05 2.71 19.15
N GLY A 449 -22.20 3.33 17.97
CA GLY A 449 -21.16 4.13 17.33
C GLY A 449 -19.93 3.34 16.85
N SER A 450 -19.94 2.01 16.90
CA SER A 450 -18.83 1.20 16.40
C SER A 450 -19.22 -0.21 15.98
N SER A 451 -18.37 -0.86 15.17
CA SER A 451 -18.51 -2.29 14.87
C SER A 451 -17.15 -2.96 14.88
N LEU A 452 -17.09 -4.19 15.36
CA LEU A 452 -15.87 -4.98 15.50
C LEU A 452 -15.95 -6.22 14.61
N GLN A 453 -14.87 -6.53 13.90
CA GLN A 453 -14.77 -7.71 13.06
C GLN A 453 -13.48 -8.46 13.33
N SER A 454 -13.56 -9.78 13.46
CA SER A 454 -12.39 -10.65 13.64
C SER A 454 -12.20 -11.56 12.43
N PHE A 455 -10.94 -11.79 12.05
CA PHE A 455 -10.57 -12.58 10.88
C PHE A 455 -9.44 -13.54 11.22
N ASP A 456 -9.41 -14.67 10.51
CA ASP A 456 -8.18 -15.40 10.27
C ASP A 456 -7.75 -15.26 8.81
N TYR A 457 -6.46 -15.48 8.56
CA TYR A 457 -5.89 -15.44 7.23
C TYR A 457 -4.66 -16.34 7.08
N THR A 458 -4.45 -16.78 5.85
CA THR A 458 -3.26 -17.51 5.41
C THR A 458 -2.75 -16.93 4.10
N LEU A 459 -1.50 -16.47 4.11
CA LEU A 459 -0.77 -16.05 2.93
C LEU A 459 0.04 -17.23 2.37
N SER A 460 -0.03 -17.40 1.06
CA SER A 460 0.62 -18.45 0.30
C SER A 460 1.36 -17.87 -0.90
N VAL A 461 2.40 -18.56 -1.32
CA VAL A 461 3.12 -18.28 -2.56
C VAL A 461 3.50 -19.61 -3.20
N ASP A 462 3.35 -19.71 -4.52
CA ASP A 462 3.54 -20.95 -5.28
C ASP A 462 2.69 -22.12 -4.73
N GLY A 463 1.50 -21.82 -4.18
CA GLY A 463 0.57 -22.81 -3.63
C GLY A 463 0.87 -23.28 -2.20
N GLU A 464 1.95 -22.79 -1.57
CA GLU A 464 2.35 -23.19 -0.23
C GLU A 464 2.21 -22.04 0.79
N PRO A 465 1.57 -22.27 1.96
CA PRO A 465 1.49 -21.28 3.03
C PRO A 465 2.87 -20.85 3.54
N PHE A 466 3.03 -19.56 3.85
CA PHE A 466 4.26 -19.03 4.47
C PHE A 466 4.01 -18.07 5.63
N TYR A 467 2.79 -17.54 5.77
CA TYR A 467 2.43 -16.66 6.88
C TYR A 467 0.95 -16.85 7.21
N GLN A 468 0.61 -16.88 8.49
CA GLN A 468 -0.78 -17.02 8.94
C GLN A 468 -1.01 -16.21 10.20
N GLY A 469 -2.26 -15.86 10.47
CA GLY A 469 -2.60 -15.15 11.69
C GLY A 469 -4.09 -14.91 11.87
N GLU A 470 -4.40 -14.26 12.98
CA GLU A 470 -5.70 -13.72 13.34
C GLU A 470 -5.59 -12.24 13.60
N THR A 471 -6.67 -11.50 13.37
CA THR A 471 -6.70 -10.05 13.56
C THR A 471 -8.09 -9.54 13.87
N MET A 472 -8.17 -8.44 14.60
CA MET A 472 -9.42 -7.75 14.90
C MET A 472 -9.36 -6.29 14.47
N PHE A 473 -10.40 -5.84 13.77
CA PHE A 473 -10.59 -4.46 13.37
C PHE A 473 -11.85 -3.88 13.99
N GLY A 474 -11.83 -2.57 14.21
CA GLY A 474 -13.02 -1.80 14.54
C GLY A 474 -13.23 -0.62 13.61
N TYR A 475 -14.50 -0.32 13.33
CA TYR A 475 -14.96 0.90 12.68
C TYR A 475 -15.58 1.77 13.77
N PHE A 476 -15.06 2.97 13.97
CA PHE A 476 -15.41 3.83 15.09
C PHE A 476 -15.90 5.19 14.60
N SER A 477 -17.04 5.65 15.11
CA SER A 477 -17.42 7.06 15.01
C SER A 477 -16.38 7.94 15.72
N ASP A 478 -16.41 9.25 15.46
CA ASP A 478 -15.53 10.20 16.16
C ASP A 478 -15.69 10.13 17.69
N GLU A 479 -16.93 9.99 18.16
CA GLU A 479 -17.24 9.91 19.58
C GLU A 479 -16.65 8.65 20.20
N ALA A 480 -16.83 7.50 19.56
CA ALA A 480 -16.27 6.24 20.03
C ALA A 480 -14.73 6.26 20.01
N LEU A 481 -14.14 6.85 18.97
CA LEU A 481 -12.69 6.95 18.82
C LEU A 481 -12.05 7.97 19.79
N GLY A 482 -12.79 9.01 20.20
CA GLY A 482 -12.31 10.02 21.14
C GLY A 482 -12.10 9.49 22.56
N ASN A 483 -12.79 8.42 22.93
CA ASN A 483 -12.76 7.84 24.28
C ASN A 483 -11.66 6.77 24.44
N GLN A 484 -10.43 7.07 24.00
CA GLN A 484 -9.29 6.16 24.14
C GLN A 484 -8.67 6.22 25.52
N THR A 485 -8.76 5.12 26.27
CA THR A 485 -8.16 4.96 27.60
C THR A 485 -6.82 4.22 27.58
N GLY A 486 -6.27 3.86 26.40
CA GLY A 486 -5.01 3.12 26.33
C GLY A 486 -5.13 1.69 26.85
N LEU A 487 -3.98 1.02 26.99
CA LEU A 487 -3.91 -0.36 27.47
C LEU A 487 -4.14 -0.47 28.99
N ASP A 488 -3.93 0.61 29.73
CA ASP A 488 -3.94 0.63 31.19
C ASP A 488 -5.16 1.37 31.77
N ALA A 489 -6.25 1.48 31.00
CA ALA A 489 -7.51 2.11 31.41
C ALA A 489 -7.33 3.55 31.96
N GLY A 490 -6.51 4.35 31.26
CA GLY A 490 -6.21 5.74 31.56
C GLY A 490 -5.17 5.93 32.66
N ARG A 491 -4.71 4.85 33.32
CA ARG A 491 -3.66 4.93 34.32
C ARG A 491 -2.32 5.16 33.64
N HIS A 492 -1.56 6.11 34.16
CA HIS A 492 -0.18 6.31 33.75
C HIS A 492 0.64 5.09 34.13
N ARG A 493 1.32 4.50 33.14
CA ARG A 493 2.32 3.45 33.33
C ARG A 493 3.67 3.99 32.85
N PRO A 494 4.62 4.26 33.75
CA PRO A 494 5.96 4.67 33.36
C PRO A 494 6.69 3.56 32.60
N THR A 495 7.73 3.94 31.86
CA THR A 495 8.68 2.98 31.27
C THR A 495 9.52 2.31 32.35
N TRP A 496 10.09 1.16 32.05
CA TRP A 496 10.95 0.44 32.99
C TRP A 496 12.14 1.28 33.46
N LEU A 497 12.75 2.07 32.55
CA LEU A 497 13.85 2.96 32.90
C LEU A 497 13.44 4.05 33.90
N ALA A 498 12.24 4.60 33.73
CA ALA A 498 11.70 5.60 34.65
C ALA A 498 11.37 5.02 36.04
N ASP A 499 10.94 3.75 36.10
CA ASP A 499 10.66 3.04 37.35
C ASP A 499 11.92 2.52 38.07
N HIS A 500 13.06 2.43 37.37
CA HIS A 500 14.32 1.92 37.93
C HIS A 500 15.45 2.96 37.83
N PRO A 501 15.30 4.16 38.43
CA PRO A 501 16.31 5.19 38.35
C PRO A 501 17.62 4.70 39.00
N GLY A 502 18.70 4.66 38.21
CA GLY A 502 20.03 4.26 38.67
C GLY A 502 20.39 2.78 38.53
N GLN A 503 19.53 1.95 37.93
CA GLN A 503 19.94 0.59 37.52
C GLN A 503 20.71 0.63 36.18
N GLY A 504 22.02 0.34 36.27
CA GLY A 504 22.90 0.15 35.12
C GLY A 504 23.40 1.46 34.49
N SER A 505 24.50 1.36 33.75
CA SER A 505 24.97 2.44 32.88
C SER A 505 24.16 2.42 31.60
N THR A 506 23.46 3.51 31.29
CA THR A 506 22.85 3.68 29.96
C THR A 506 23.92 4.02 28.94
N ARG A 507 23.97 3.26 27.85
CA ARG A 507 24.78 3.58 26.66
C ARG A 507 23.85 3.84 25.48
N ARG A 508 24.32 4.58 24.49
CA ARG A 508 23.51 4.98 23.35
C ARG A 508 24.06 4.41 22.04
N ILE A 509 23.18 3.79 21.27
CA ILE A 509 23.40 3.46 19.86
C ILE A 509 22.90 4.66 19.03
N ASP A 510 23.80 5.30 18.29
CA ASP A 510 23.50 6.40 17.38
C ASP A 510 23.27 5.85 15.97
N LEU A 511 22.00 5.82 15.54
CA LEU A 511 21.61 5.19 14.27
C LEU A 511 21.97 6.06 13.07
N ASP A 512 21.97 7.38 13.22
CA ASP A 512 22.42 8.29 12.18
C ASP A 512 23.92 8.14 11.91
N ALA A 513 24.72 7.90 12.96
CA ALA A 513 26.13 7.58 12.79
C ALA A 513 26.35 6.27 12.02
N ARG A 514 25.57 5.21 12.32
CA ARG A 514 25.64 3.94 11.59
C ARG A 514 25.24 4.09 10.12
N ARG A 515 24.14 4.78 9.84
CA ARG A 515 23.65 5.00 8.47
C ARG A 515 24.62 5.76 7.58
N ARG A 516 25.52 6.57 8.14
CA ARG A 516 26.58 7.26 7.36
C ARG A 516 27.59 6.30 6.71
N ASN A 517 27.71 5.06 7.19
CA ASN A 517 28.47 4.03 6.49
C ASN A 517 27.59 3.41 5.39
N PRO A 518 27.83 3.67 4.09
CA PRO A 518 27.00 3.10 3.02
C PRO A 518 27.16 1.58 2.88
N ASP A 519 28.26 1.01 3.39
CA ASP A 519 28.56 -0.42 3.29
C ASP A 519 27.94 -1.24 4.43
N ASP A 520 27.32 -0.60 5.44
CA ASP A 520 26.60 -1.29 6.50
C ASP A 520 25.24 -1.80 6.00
N ARG A 521 25.21 -3.07 5.63
CA ARG A 521 24.03 -3.75 5.07
C ARG A 521 23.01 -4.19 6.13
N LEU A 522 23.36 -4.11 7.42
CA LEU A 522 22.52 -4.52 8.54
C LEU A 522 21.76 -3.34 9.16
N CYS A 523 21.52 -2.29 8.38
CA CYS A 523 20.91 -1.06 8.86
C CYS A 523 19.75 -0.64 7.96
N ASN A 524 18.62 -0.28 8.57
CA ASN A 524 17.43 0.22 7.88
C ASN A 524 17.61 1.69 7.48
N ARG A 525 17.16 2.06 6.28
CA ARG A 525 17.53 3.30 5.59
C ARG A 525 16.32 4.00 4.96
N ASN A 526 16.54 5.25 4.55
CA ASN A 526 15.59 6.10 3.83
C ASN A 526 14.19 6.08 4.47
N THR A 527 13.21 5.51 3.80
CA THR A 527 11.81 5.48 4.19
C THR A 527 11.58 4.60 5.43
N LEU A 528 12.44 3.59 5.66
CA LEU A 528 12.46 2.73 6.84
C LEU A 528 13.44 3.18 7.93
N ALA A 529 13.98 4.40 7.87
CA ALA A 529 14.69 4.97 9.02
C ALA A 529 13.69 5.41 10.10
N LEU A 530 13.15 4.46 10.87
CA LEU A 530 12.04 4.70 11.81
C LEU A 530 12.50 5.14 13.21
N LEU A 531 13.80 5.01 13.50
CA LEU A 531 14.41 5.32 14.80
C LEU A 531 15.62 6.25 14.62
N ASP A 532 15.85 7.14 15.59
CA ASP A 532 16.97 8.08 15.60
C ASP A 532 18.14 7.56 16.45
N TRP A 533 17.84 7.04 17.64
CA TRP A 533 18.80 6.49 18.60
C TRP A 533 18.13 5.44 19.49
N ILE A 534 18.94 4.62 20.15
CA ILE A 534 18.49 3.63 21.14
C ILE A 534 19.35 3.75 22.39
N ASP A 535 18.72 3.99 23.54
CA ASP A 535 19.37 3.86 24.84
C ASP A 535 19.27 2.41 25.30
N VAL A 536 20.41 1.84 25.67
CA VAL A 536 20.56 0.44 26.07
C VAL A 536 20.97 0.39 27.53
N VAL A 537 20.29 -0.46 28.29
CA VAL A 537 20.73 -0.89 29.62
C VAL A 537 21.07 -2.37 29.52
N ASP A 538 22.36 -2.68 29.44
CA ASP A 538 22.85 -4.06 29.38
C ASP A 538 22.48 -4.80 30.68
N GLY A 539 21.94 -6.02 30.57
CA GLY A 539 21.43 -6.77 31.72
C GLY A 539 20.17 -6.17 32.38
N GLY A 540 19.57 -5.13 31.78
CA GLY A 540 18.33 -4.51 32.24
C GLY A 540 17.06 -5.20 31.72
N GLY A 541 15.92 -4.58 32.02
CA GLY A 541 14.60 -4.99 31.53
C GLY A 541 13.96 -6.11 32.36
N ALA A 542 12.72 -6.47 32.01
CA ALA A 542 11.90 -7.41 32.77
C ALA A 542 12.50 -8.84 32.88
N PHE A 543 13.41 -9.19 31.97
CA PHE A 543 14.02 -10.52 31.90
C PHE A 543 15.53 -10.52 32.19
N GLY A 544 16.13 -9.35 32.43
CA GLY A 544 17.56 -9.22 32.76
C GLY A 544 18.53 -9.53 31.61
N ASN A 545 18.07 -9.62 30.36
CA ASN A 545 18.92 -9.89 29.20
C ASN A 545 19.27 -8.60 28.41
N GLY A 546 18.70 -7.46 28.78
CA GLY A 546 18.86 -6.21 28.07
C GLY A 546 17.54 -5.44 27.95
N TYR A 547 17.66 -4.13 27.96
CA TYR A 547 16.54 -3.20 27.79
C TYR A 547 16.90 -2.13 26.78
N LEU A 548 15.97 -1.87 25.87
CA LEU A 548 16.08 -0.83 24.85
C LEU A 548 15.00 0.21 25.08
N HIS A 549 15.36 1.47 24.98
CA HIS A 549 14.45 2.60 25.05
C HIS A 549 14.76 3.59 23.94
N THR A 550 13.70 4.17 23.37
CA THR A 550 13.83 5.23 22.37
C THR A 550 12.67 6.21 22.50
N LEU A 551 12.96 7.47 22.23
CA LEU A 551 11.98 8.55 22.15
C LEU A 551 12.18 9.27 20.83
N ARG A 552 11.22 9.09 19.92
CA ARG A 552 11.20 9.75 18.61
C ARG A 552 10.19 10.89 18.61
N ARG A 553 10.58 12.02 18.03
CA ARG A 553 9.63 13.09 17.71
C ARG A 553 8.80 12.71 16.50
N ILE A 554 7.48 12.90 16.58
CA ILE A 554 6.58 12.74 15.43
C ILE A 554 6.69 13.99 14.56
N ASP A 555 7.09 13.82 13.30
CA ASP A 555 7.00 14.86 12.29
C ASP A 555 5.68 14.74 11.53
N PRO A 556 4.78 15.75 11.57
CA PRO A 556 3.56 15.74 10.76
C PRO A 556 3.77 15.57 9.25
N GLN A 557 4.99 15.80 8.75
CA GLN A 557 5.39 15.61 7.37
C GLN A 557 6.00 14.24 7.07
N ASP A 558 6.08 13.34 8.06
CA ASP A 558 6.51 11.96 7.84
C ASP A 558 5.74 11.33 6.69
N TRP A 559 6.47 10.68 5.78
CA TRP A 559 5.98 10.21 4.49
C TRP A 559 4.71 9.35 4.62
N PHE A 560 4.63 8.51 5.67
CA PHE A 560 3.54 7.59 5.89
C PHE A 560 2.21 8.29 6.20
N PHE A 561 2.18 9.52 6.73
CA PHE A 561 0.91 10.24 6.94
C PHE A 561 0.24 10.63 5.62
N SER A 562 1.02 10.79 4.55
CA SER A 562 0.49 11.04 3.20
C SER A 562 0.02 9.76 2.49
N ARG A 563 0.27 8.59 3.09
CA ARG A 563 0.00 7.26 2.53
C ARG A 563 -1.02 6.47 3.33
N HIS A 564 -0.99 6.60 4.65
CA HIS A 564 -1.79 5.85 5.58
C HIS A 564 -3.09 6.59 5.86
N PHE A 565 -4.16 6.07 5.25
CA PHE A 565 -5.54 6.54 5.23
C PHE A 565 -5.73 8.02 4.82
N HIS A 566 -6.10 8.22 3.56
CA HIS A 566 -6.41 9.55 3.05
C HIS A 566 -7.54 10.23 3.87
N LEU A 567 -7.28 11.44 4.35
CA LEU A 567 -8.16 12.26 5.23
C LEU A 567 -8.29 11.74 6.68
N ASP A 568 -7.58 10.68 7.07
CA ASP A 568 -7.54 10.13 8.43
C ASP A 568 -6.08 9.77 8.84
N PRO A 569 -5.17 10.76 8.84
CA PRO A 569 -3.74 10.49 9.00
C PRO A 569 -3.42 9.94 10.40
N VAL A 570 -2.78 8.78 10.43
CA VAL A 570 -2.34 8.08 11.63
C VAL A 570 -1.08 7.27 11.30
N ILE A 571 -0.19 7.02 12.27
CA ILE A 571 0.94 6.11 12.02
C ILE A 571 0.41 4.68 11.81
N PRO A 572 0.86 3.94 10.78
CA PRO A 572 0.56 2.52 10.65
C PRO A 572 1.02 1.72 11.88
N GLY A 573 0.13 0.91 12.46
CA GLY A 573 0.49 0.05 13.59
C GLY A 573 1.62 -0.93 13.24
N SER A 574 1.63 -1.41 12.00
CA SER A 574 2.69 -2.26 11.43
C SER A 574 4.07 -1.59 11.44
N LEU A 575 4.17 -0.27 11.24
CA LEU A 575 5.43 0.47 11.36
C LEU A 575 5.85 0.65 12.83
N GLY A 576 4.89 0.67 13.77
CA GLY A 576 5.19 0.58 15.20
C GLY A 576 5.83 -0.76 15.57
N VAL A 577 5.32 -1.86 15.00
CA VAL A 577 5.93 -3.20 15.14
C VAL A 577 7.32 -3.24 14.49
N GLU A 578 7.45 -2.71 13.27
CA GLU A 578 8.74 -2.63 12.57
C GLU A 578 9.77 -1.83 13.37
N SER A 579 9.37 -0.73 14.02
CA SER A 579 10.28 0.05 14.87
C SER A 579 10.87 -0.79 16.00
N VAL A 580 10.10 -1.72 16.60
CA VAL A 580 10.64 -2.65 17.60
C VAL A 580 11.61 -3.66 16.98
N ILE A 581 11.30 -4.17 15.78
CA ILE A 581 12.20 -5.06 15.02
C ILE A 581 13.53 -4.36 14.73
N GLN A 582 13.49 -3.11 14.28
CA GLN A 582 14.69 -2.31 14.05
C GLN A 582 15.49 -2.13 15.34
N ALA A 583 14.84 -1.84 16.47
CA ALA A 583 15.54 -1.74 17.74
C ALA A 583 16.28 -3.03 18.12
N LEU A 584 15.65 -4.19 17.90
CA LEU A 584 16.28 -5.51 18.12
C LEU A 584 17.45 -5.75 17.16
N GLN A 585 17.31 -5.41 15.88
CA GLN A 585 18.35 -5.58 14.86
C GLN A 585 19.59 -4.73 15.19
N GLU A 586 19.35 -3.47 15.54
CA GLU A 586 20.40 -2.52 15.91
C GLU A 586 21.13 -2.97 17.18
N TRP A 587 20.39 -3.43 18.20
CA TRP A 587 20.97 -4.01 19.42
C TRP A 587 21.77 -5.28 19.14
N ALA A 588 21.29 -6.17 18.27
CA ALA A 588 22.00 -7.42 17.95
C ALA A 588 23.33 -7.16 17.23
N ALA A 589 23.37 -6.21 16.31
CA ALA A 589 24.60 -5.81 15.63
C ALA A 589 25.58 -5.12 16.59
N ASP A 590 25.09 -4.21 17.42
CA ASP A 590 25.91 -3.46 18.38
C ASP A 590 26.51 -4.34 19.50
N THR A 591 25.79 -5.37 19.95
CA THR A 591 26.28 -6.32 20.98
C THR A 591 27.25 -7.37 20.45
N GLY A 592 27.60 -7.31 19.16
CA GLY A 592 28.54 -8.24 18.54
C GLY A 592 27.96 -9.62 18.22
N LEU A 593 26.62 -9.77 18.22
CA LEU A 593 25.99 -11.04 17.81
C LEU A 593 26.30 -11.37 16.34
N THR A 594 26.76 -10.41 15.55
CA THR A 594 27.22 -10.58 14.17
C THR A 594 28.64 -11.09 14.03
N ASP A 595 29.48 -11.00 15.07
CA ASP A 595 30.94 -11.11 14.95
C ASP A 595 31.45 -12.50 14.53
N HIS A 596 30.61 -13.52 14.67
CA HIS A 596 30.91 -14.90 14.32
C HIS A 596 30.44 -15.30 12.91
N LEU A 597 29.82 -14.38 12.18
CA LEU A 597 29.26 -14.58 10.84
C LEU A 597 30.10 -13.82 9.80
N ALA A 598 30.29 -14.39 8.62
CA ALA A 598 31.08 -13.78 7.56
C ALA A 598 30.27 -12.76 6.73
N ASP A 599 29.02 -13.10 6.42
CA ASP A 599 28.04 -12.30 5.67
C ASP A 599 26.68 -12.37 6.40
N PRO A 600 26.58 -11.72 7.58
CA PRO A 600 25.37 -11.74 8.40
C PRO A 600 24.16 -11.16 7.68
N VAL A 601 22.99 -11.73 7.93
CA VAL A 601 21.69 -11.25 7.44
C VAL A 601 20.60 -11.36 8.50
N PHE A 602 19.71 -10.37 8.53
CA PHE A 602 18.49 -10.43 9.33
C PHE A 602 17.33 -11.07 8.54
N SER A 603 16.50 -11.80 9.27
CA SER A 603 15.22 -12.32 8.79
C SER A 603 14.22 -12.42 9.93
N ILE A 604 12.94 -12.59 9.59
CA ILE A 604 11.90 -12.88 10.57
C ILE A 604 11.93 -14.41 10.83
N PRO A 605 12.04 -14.86 12.09
CA PRO A 605 12.11 -16.28 12.40
C PRO A 605 10.80 -16.98 12.05
N ALA A 606 10.92 -18.21 11.57
CA ALA A 606 9.77 -19.08 11.36
C ALA A 606 9.34 -19.77 12.66
N ASN A 607 8.06 -20.12 12.75
CA ASN A 607 7.44 -20.89 13.85
C ASN A 607 7.48 -20.21 15.22
N ILE A 608 7.59 -18.89 15.25
CA ILE A 608 7.40 -18.07 16.45
C ILE A 608 6.17 -17.20 16.22
N ALA A 609 5.12 -17.45 17.01
CA ALA A 609 3.95 -16.61 17.01
C ALA A 609 4.24 -15.35 17.82
N PHE A 610 3.95 -14.18 17.25
CA PHE A 610 3.98 -12.92 17.99
C PHE A 610 2.57 -12.34 18.08
N THR A 611 2.29 -11.63 19.16
CA THR A 611 0.98 -11.00 19.41
C THR A 611 1.15 -9.50 19.54
N TRP A 612 0.19 -8.74 19.02
CA TRP A 612 0.12 -7.29 19.20
C TRP A 612 -1.26 -6.87 19.69
N LYS A 613 -1.30 -5.82 20.51
CA LYS A 613 -2.54 -5.18 20.98
C LYS A 613 -2.43 -3.67 20.78
N TYR A 614 -3.49 -3.07 20.25
CA TYR A 614 -3.60 -1.62 20.07
C TYR A 614 -4.81 -1.08 20.82
N ARG A 615 -4.59 -0.11 21.71
CA ARG A 615 -5.66 0.63 22.42
C ARG A 615 -5.49 2.14 22.30
N GLY A 616 -5.01 2.56 21.15
CA GLY A 616 -4.91 3.97 20.80
C GLY A 616 -4.25 4.14 19.45
N GLN A 617 -3.97 5.40 19.11
CA GLN A 617 -3.40 5.78 17.83
C GLN A 617 -2.37 6.89 18.01
N PHE A 618 -1.41 6.96 17.09
CA PHE A 618 -0.46 8.05 16.95
C PHE A 618 -0.90 9.01 15.84
N LEU A 619 -1.28 10.21 16.23
CA LEU A 619 -1.66 11.29 15.34
C LEU A 619 -0.47 12.21 15.04
N PRO A 620 -0.49 12.96 13.92
CA PRO A 620 0.52 13.98 13.62
C PRO A 620 0.74 14.99 14.77
N SER A 621 -0.29 15.23 15.58
CA SER A 621 -0.27 16.17 16.70
C SER A 621 0.24 15.61 18.03
N ASP A 622 0.48 14.30 18.15
CA ASP A 622 0.83 13.68 19.44
C ASP A 622 2.26 13.99 19.90
N GLY A 623 3.09 14.60 19.04
CA GLY A 623 4.39 15.16 19.38
C GLY A 623 5.52 14.14 19.49
N THR A 624 5.35 13.05 20.24
CA THR A 624 6.38 12.00 20.42
C THR A 624 5.81 10.59 20.43
N CYS A 625 6.62 9.64 19.98
CA CYS A 625 6.44 8.21 20.15
C CYS A 625 7.57 7.70 21.04
N GLU A 626 7.22 7.14 22.19
CA GLU A 626 8.14 6.49 23.11
C GLU A 626 7.97 4.97 23.00
N LEU A 627 9.07 4.24 22.94
CA LEU A 627 9.08 2.80 22.76
C LEU A 627 10.08 2.17 23.73
N GLU A 628 9.70 1.02 24.30
CA GLU A 628 10.59 0.19 25.08
C GLU A 628 10.56 -1.27 24.62
N VAL A 629 11.70 -1.94 24.77
CA VAL A 629 11.89 -3.34 24.40
C VAL A 629 12.60 -4.07 25.53
N HIS A 630 12.05 -5.20 25.95
CA HIS A 630 12.62 -6.11 26.94
C HIS A 630 13.14 -7.35 26.23
N ILE A 631 14.46 -7.51 26.17
CA ILE A 631 15.06 -8.72 25.58
C ILE A 631 14.67 -9.91 26.43
N LYS A 632 13.92 -10.84 25.87
CA LYS A 632 13.32 -11.97 26.58
C LYS A 632 14.19 -13.21 26.50
N THR A 633 14.61 -13.59 25.30
CA THR A 633 15.56 -14.70 25.09
C THR A 633 16.56 -14.39 23.99
N VAL A 634 17.77 -14.95 24.12
CA VAL A 634 18.80 -14.98 23.07
C VAL A 634 19.22 -16.43 22.91
N THR A 635 18.82 -17.04 21.80
CA THR A 635 19.04 -18.47 21.55
C THR A 635 20.06 -18.64 20.44
N HIS A 636 21.21 -19.21 20.78
CA HIS A 636 22.25 -19.57 19.83
C HIS A 636 21.99 -20.96 19.26
N SER A 637 22.20 -21.10 17.95
CA SER A 637 22.18 -22.38 17.24
C SER A 637 23.43 -22.51 16.38
N ALA A 638 23.63 -23.69 15.77
CA ALA A 638 24.73 -23.89 14.82
C ALA A 638 24.62 -23.01 13.56
N THR A 639 23.43 -22.46 13.27
CA THR A 639 23.13 -21.75 12.02
C THR A 639 22.82 -20.27 12.21
N GLY A 640 22.82 -19.77 13.46
CA GLY A 640 22.52 -18.38 13.76
C GLY A 640 21.93 -18.15 15.16
N VAL A 641 21.42 -16.95 15.38
CA VAL A 641 20.88 -16.48 16.66
C VAL A 641 19.44 -16.00 16.48
N VAL A 642 18.56 -16.44 17.37
CA VAL A 642 17.18 -15.93 17.47
C VAL A 642 17.07 -15.10 18.75
N VAL A 643 16.55 -13.89 18.63
CA VAL A 643 16.27 -13.00 19.76
C VAL A 643 14.76 -12.80 19.82
N THR A 644 14.16 -13.04 20.99
CA THR A 644 12.75 -12.72 21.26
C THR A 644 12.66 -11.62 22.31
N ALA A 645 11.63 -10.79 22.23
CA ALA A 645 11.39 -9.70 23.15
C ALA A 645 9.89 -9.43 23.35
N ASP A 646 9.59 -8.71 24.43
CA ASP A 646 8.29 -8.06 24.62
C ASP A 646 8.51 -6.54 24.57
N ALA A 647 7.54 -5.80 24.04
CA ALA A 647 7.68 -4.36 23.83
C ALA A 647 6.39 -3.59 24.13
N SER A 648 6.52 -2.29 24.34
CA SER A 648 5.40 -1.39 24.53
C SER A 648 5.69 -0.03 23.90
N LEU A 649 4.64 0.66 23.44
CA LEU A 649 4.74 2.02 22.91
C LEU A 649 3.73 2.96 23.57
N TRP A 650 4.16 4.20 23.75
CA TRP A 650 3.41 5.29 24.35
C TRP A 650 3.34 6.49 23.41
N LYS A 651 2.18 7.13 23.41
CA LYS A 651 2.10 8.58 23.17
C LYS A 651 2.17 9.30 24.52
N PRO A 652 2.36 10.63 24.56
CA PRO A 652 2.51 11.34 25.83
C PRO A 652 1.44 10.96 26.87
N GLY A 653 1.88 10.36 27.97
CA GLY A 653 1.05 9.98 29.11
C GLY A 653 0.17 8.73 28.93
N LEU A 654 0.23 8.02 27.79
CA LEU A 654 -0.66 6.89 27.52
C LEU A 654 0.04 5.74 26.76
N ARG A 655 0.12 4.56 27.41
CA ARG A 655 0.56 3.32 26.76
C ARG A 655 -0.53 2.82 25.84
N ILE A 656 -0.22 2.64 24.56
CA ILE A 656 -1.22 2.30 23.55
C ILE A 656 -0.92 1.00 22.82
N TYR A 657 0.35 0.60 22.67
CA TYR A 657 0.74 -0.65 22.01
C TYR A 657 1.44 -1.59 23.01
N GLU A 658 1.19 -2.89 22.84
CA GLU A 658 1.87 -3.98 23.55
C GLU A 658 2.13 -5.09 22.55
N LEU A 659 3.39 -5.53 22.49
CA LEU A 659 3.86 -6.61 21.64
C LEU A 659 4.44 -7.72 22.53
N GLU A 660 4.07 -8.96 22.27
CA GLU A 660 4.54 -10.15 22.98
C GLU A 660 5.20 -11.11 21.98
N ASP A 661 6.36 -11.65 22.37
CA ASP A 661 7.14 -12.61 21.58
C ASP A 661 7.51 -12.13 20.16
N ILE A 662 7.73 -10.82 20.01
CA ILE A 662 8.32 -10.28 18.78
C ILE A 662 9.76 -10.74 18.65
N ALA A 663 10.18 -11.13 17.45
CA ALA A 663 11.44 -11.81 17.27
C ALA A 663 12.17 -11.41 15.99
N ILE A 664 13.50 -11.48 16.06
CA ILE A 664 14.41 -11.38 14.92
C ILE A 664 15.30 -12.61 14.86
N GLU A 665 15.79 -12.90 13.67
CA GLU A 665 16.78 -13.94 13.47
C GLU A 665 17.95 -13.43 12.66
N LEU A 666 19.15 -13.74 13.14
CA LEU A 666 20.42 -13.41 12.54
C LEU A 666 21.10 -14.69 12.08
N THR A 667 21.37 -14.83 10.78
CA THR A 667 22.03 -16.01 10.19
C THR A 667 23.12 -15.61 9.22
N GLU A 668 23.97 -16.58 8.84
CA GLU A 668 24.86 -16.47 7.69
C GLU A 668 24.04 -16.45 6.39
N ARG A 669 24.37 -15.56 5.44
CA ARG A 669 23.74 -15.57 4.12
C ARG A 669 24.00 -16.93 3.46
N LYS A 670 22.93 -17.64 3.13
CA LYS A 670 23.07 -18.86 2.33
C LYS A 670 23.47 -18.46 0.91
N ALA A 671 24.52 -19.09 0.37
CA ALA A 671 24.83 -18.95 -1.05
C ALA A 671 23.59 -19.30 -1.86
N SER A 672 23.15 -18.39 -2.74
CA SER A 672 22.02 -18.63 -3.63
C SER A 672 22.29 -19.90 -4.43
N ALA A 673 21.46 -20.92 -4.25
CA ALA A 673 21.59 -22.22 -4.93
C ALA A 673 21.26 -22.14 -6.41
#